data_AF-A0A6G0NMK0-F1
#
_entry.id   AF-A0A6G0NMK0-F1
#
_cell.length_a   1.000
_cell.length_b   1.000
_cell.length_c   1.000
_cell.angle_alpha   90.00
_cell.angle_beta   90.00
_cell.angle_gamma   90.00
#
_symmetry.space_group_name_H-M   'P 1'
#
loop_
_entity.id
_entity.type
_entity.pdbx_description
1 polymer ?
#
loop_
_entity_poly.entity_id
_entity_poly.type
_entity_poly.pdbx_seq_one_letter_code
_entity_poly.pdbx_strand_id
1 'polypeptide(L)'
;MNKLARLLYCFLGGVVLVAAASTQPTLLIGECVVNVPARSETVEMTSFAVRCQLAAFGAYLPEESKYLKVVLAPGDEMLACSTLGDSQAHSNFGGAAVIVRRGKCSFQEKLELVAAAGVFLDELGSFSESLRFFGYAANLCDSDRTTLELRQALAVPIIFSSRFEMDKFVEDLRSKLQILTEATAKKKMIEERVISPLGDADKPVEVPSDQATLALRPEAAAYLQYTITPPTMFIGYQGINILPIQRAINQLRSSLYPSLSSSFDRLDGSTNHNLRRIGFISTWFRVHSVGKLLLGVVQNLDRTKFHVSIYRCVHFLTDSDDITDAFKREADEYRELSESQDAAVKFLRQAQLDIAIFPELGMDEWTVLLSHHRVAPIQCVFWGHPITTGNPNIDYFISSEHFISGEFENALELPDVSDVQLKLSGYRRSFFSEKIVLFRGLSTLFTEPKPLTAASKGINRSRLFLPANRRLYVCPQTLMKFHPAFDEALTGILDQDDKATIVLLASDTQIVWMEQLRRRFRQRFGRNHWRVLFLPTLPFPEFQALLTQADVLLDPFPFGGGVTTLDALHLGIPVVTLPSAQSVVHLAAGFLRYMNASDCIANSLDEYVELAIGIAKDHADIRQRLLAHQSDIYQDVSTVDDWNTFLNTVTPRELDMK
;
A
#
# COMPACT_ATOMS: atom_id res chain seq x y z
N MET A 1 -3.90 -19.85 -6.58
CA MET A 1 -4.86 -19.69 -5.45
C MET A 1 -4.26 -18.71 -4.45
N ASN A 2 -4.77 -17.48 -4.40
CA ASN A 2 -4.29 -16.39 -3.54
C ASN A 2 -4.07 -16.85 -2.08
N LYS A 3 -3.08 -16.33 -1.34
CA LYS A 3 -2.88 -16.65 0.10
C LYS A 3 -4.17 -16.48 0.92
N LEU A 4 -5.00 -15.48 0.60
CA LEU A 4 -6.32 -15.29 1.19
C LEU A 4 -7.28 -16.45 0.85
N ALA A 5 -7.27 -16.90 -0.41
CA ALA A 5 -8.06 -18.04 -0.87
C ALA A 5 -7.56 -19.36 -0.26
N ARG A 6 -6.24 -19.56 -0.09
CA ARG A 6 -5.66 -20.69 0.66
C ARG A 6 -5.96 -20.61 2.16
N LEU A 7 -5.94 -19.43 2.79
CA LEU A 7 -6.38 -19.21 4.17
C LEU A 7 -7.85 -19.60 4.33
N LEU A 8 -8.70 -19.22 3.37
CA LEU A 8 -10.12 -19.59 3.30
C LEU A 8 -10.33 -21.08 2.93
N TYR A 9 -9.46 -21.68 2.13
CA TYR A 9 -9.55 -23.10 1.71
C TYR A 9 -9.06 -24.05 2.80
N CYS A 10 -8.01 -23.70 3.54
CA CYS A 10 -7.60 -24.42 4.75
C CYS A 10 -8.68 -24.32 5.85
N PHE A 11 -9.47 -23.25 5.85
CA PHE A 11 -10.62 -23.05 6.74
C PHE A 11 -11.80 -24.01 6.47
N LEU A 12 -11.89 -24.60 5.27
CA LEU A 12 -13.08 -25.32 4.83
C LEU A 12 -12.69 -26.59 4.07
N GLY A 13 -12.81 -27.74 4.74
CA GLY A 13 -12.90 -29.05 4.09
C GLY A 13 -14.13 -29.14 3.18
N GLY A 14 -14.11 -28.39 2.08
CA GLY A 14 -15.12 -28.33 1.02
C GLY A 14 -16.40 -27.55 1.35
N VAL A 15 -16.39 -26.21 1.40
CA VAL A 15 -17.59 -25.34 1.22
C VAL A 15 -17.20 -23.97 0.61
N VAL A 16 -18.09 -23.40 -0.21
CA VAL A 16 -17.93 -22.23 -1.09
C VAL A 16 -18.37 -20.92 -0.41
N LEU A 17 -17.64 -19.82 -0.69
CA LEU A 17 -17.97 -18.42 -0.38
C LEU A 17 -19.15 -17.90 -1.22
N VAL A 18 -20.15 -17.24 -0.60
CA VAL A 18 -21.08 -16.35 -1.33
C VAL A 18 -21.17 -14.99 -0.64
N ALA A 19 -20.82 -13.95 -1.38
CA ALA A 19 -21.12 -12.55 -1.08
C ALA A 19 -22.51 -12.21 -1.62
N ALA A 20 -23.37 -11.60 -0.79
CA ALA A 20 -24.66 -11.09 -1.25
C ALA A 20 -24.53 -9.61 -1.60
N ALA A 21 -24.74 -9.28 -2.88
CA ALA A 21 -25.06 -7.93 -3.31
C ALA A 21 -26.50 -7.62 -2.85
N SER A 22 -26.66 -6.71 -1.89
CA SER A 22 -27.96 -6.07 -1.63
C SER A 22 -27.81 -4.55 -1.72
N THR A 23 -28.85 -3.92 -2.24
CA THR A 23 -28.84 -2.55 -2.75
C THR A 23 -28.82 -1.45 -1.70
N GLN A 24 -28.67 -1.77 -0.41
CA GLN A 24 -28.36 -0.80 0.66
C GLN A 24 -27.63 -1.50 1.83
N PRO A 25 -26.35 -1.22 2.10
CA PRO A 25 -25.63 -1.83 3.21
C PRO A 25 -25.75 -0.97 4.48
N THR A 26 -26.36 -1.53 5.53
CA THR A 26 -26.17 -1.07 6.90
C THR A 26 -25.55 -2.22 7.70
N LEU A 27 -24.29 -2.08 8.09
CA LEU A 27 -23.61 -2.99 9.00
C LEU A 27 -23.21 -2.21 10.26
N LEU A 28 -23.61 -2.70 11.43
CA LEU A 28 -23.19 -2.18 12.73
C LEU A 28 -22.16 -3.12 13.34
N ILE A 29 -20.99 -2.59 13.66
CA ILE A 29 -19.92 -3.28 14.38
C ILE A 29 -19.93 -2.75 15.82
N GLY A 30 -20.26 -3.62 16.79
CA GLY A 30 -20.20 -3.34 18.23
C GLY A 30 -18.88 -3.79 18.86
N GLU A 31 -18.62 -3.40 20.11
CA GLU A 31 -17.43 -3.81 20.87
C GLU A 31 -17.34 -5.33 21.02
N CYS A 32 -16.16 -5.90 20.72
CA CYS A 32 -15.86 -7.30 20.91
C CYS A 32 -15.09 -7.47 22.23
N VAL A 33 -15.76 -7.90 23.29
CA VAL A 33 -15.11 -8.21 24.58
C VAL A 33 -14.69 -9.68 24.57
N VAL A 34 -13.39 -9.94 24.44
CA VAL A 34 -12.83 -11.29 24.59
C VAL A 34 -12.30 -11.45 26.01
N ASN A 35 -13.02 -12.21 26.85
CA ASN A 35 -12.48 -12.68 28.12
C ASN A 35 -11.68 -13.96 27.88
N VAL A 36 -10.35 -13.83 27.81
CA VAL A 36 -9.44 -14.98 27.83
C VAL A 36 -9.08 -15.28 29.29
N PRO A 37 -9.55 -16.39 29.89
CA PRO A 37 -9.13 -16.74 31.24
C PRO A 37 -7.66 -17.12 31.26
N ALA A 38 -6.94 -16.66 32.29
CA ALA A 38 -5.54 -16.99 32.50
C ALA A 38 -5.39 -18.47 32.89
N ARG A 39 -4.54 -19.19 32.14
CA ARG A 39 -3.95 -20.50 32.46
C ARG A 39 -4.96 -21.59 32.90
N SER A 40 -5.54 -22.29 31.93
CA SER A 40 -5.86 -23.72 32.11
C SER A 40 -5.61 -24.49 30.81
N GLU A 41 -5.09 -25.72 30.94
CA GLU A 41 -4.78 -26.61 29.81
C GLU A 41 -6.03 -27.07 29.03
N THR A 42 -7.23 -26.81 29.57
CA THR A 42 -8.52 -27.12 28.97
C THR A 42 -9.55 -26.05 29.37
N VAL A 43 -9.90 -25.16 28.44
CA VAL A 43 -11.00 -24.18 28.59
C VAL A 43 -12.06 -24.47 27.53
N GLU A 44 -13.29 -24.73 27.96
CA GLU A 44 -14.48 -24.65 27.11
C GLU A 44 -14.77 -23.17 26.80
N MET A 45 -14.80 -22.80 25.52
CA MET A 45 -15.30 -21.48 25.14
C MET A 45 -16.81 -21.41 25.44
N THR A 46 -17.17 -20.63 26.46
CA THR A 46 -18.53 -20.15 26.69
C THR A 46 -18.77 -18.89 25.86
N SER A 47 -20.02 -18.70 25.46
CA SER A 47 -20.45 -17.91 24.32
C SER A 47 -20.02 -16.43 24.26
N PHE A 48 -19.75 -15.92 23.04
CA PHE A 48 -19.64 -14.49 22.76
C PHE A 48 -20.97 -13.91 22.26
N ALA A 49 -21.41 -12.79 22.82
CA ALA A 49 -22.56 -12.02 22.37
C ALA A 49 -22.11 -10.62 21.96
N VAL A 50 -22.37 -10.22 20.71
CA VAL A 50 -22.14 -8.86 20.20
C VAL A 50 -23.42 -8.04 20.46
N ARG A 51 -23.34 -7.02 21.30
CA ARG A 51 -24.44 -6.06 21.53
C ARG A 51 -24.32 -4.92 20.52
N CYS A 52 -25.25 -4.81 19.57
CA CYS A 52 -25.40 -3.65 18.69
C CYS A 52 -26.65 -2.85 19.10
N GLN A 53 -26.50 -1.58 19.46
CA GLN A 53 -27.62 -0.63 19.59
C GLN A 53 -27.75 0.19 18.30
N LEU A 54 -28.91 0.13 17.66
CA LEU A 54 -29.31 0.98 16.53
C LEU A 54 -29.96 2.25 17.07
N ALA A 55 -29.42 3.41 16.71
CA ALA A 55 -30.18 4.65 16.68
C ALA A 55 -29.69 5.49 15.50
N ALA A 56 -30.53 5.74 14.48
CA ALA A 56 -31.16 7.05 14.30
C ALA A 56 -31.87 7.25 12.93
N PHE A 57 -32.99 7.99 13.01
CA PHE A 57 -33.73 8.84 12.03
C PHE A 57 -34.25 8.29 10.69
N GLY A 58 -35.59 8.27 10.57
CA GLY A 58 -36.24 9.13 9.56
C GLY A 58 -37.06 8.50 8.44
N ALA A 59 -37.49 7.24 8.54
CA ALA A 59 -38.53 6.69 7.66
C ALA A 59 -39.32 5.62 8.39
N TYR A 60 -40.66 5.70 8.34
CA TYR A 60 -41.59 4.72 8.90
C TYR A 60 -41.30 3.33 8.31
N LEU A 61 -40.75 2.44 9.13
CA LEU A 61 -40.76 0.99 8.90
C LEU A 61 -41.43 0.33 10.13
N PRO A 62 -42.30 -0.68 9.96
CA PRO A 62 -43.04 -1.29 11.06
C PRO A 62 -42.09 -1.92 12.09
N GLU A 63 -42.54 -1.92 13.35
CA GLU A 63 -41.81 -2.20 14.58
C GLU A 63 -41.25 -3.63 14.79
N GLU A 64 -41.03 -4.43 13.74
CA GLU A 64 -40.66 -5.84 13.90
C GLU A 64 -39.35 -6.23 13.17
N SER A 65 -38.26 -6.27 13.97
CA SER A 65 -37.04 -7.09 13.80
C SER A 65 -35.95 -6.56 12.82
N LYS A 66 -34.63 -6.86 12.94
CA LYS A 66 -33.95 -8.09 13.39
C LYS A 66 -32.54 -7.83 13.96
N TYR A 67 -32.25 -8.56 15.04
CA TYR A 67 -30.95 -8.75 15.68
C TYR A 67 -30.11 -9.77 14.88
N LEU A 68 -28.77 -9.62 14.87
CA LEU A 68 -27.86 -10.67 14.42
C LEU A 68 -27.62 -11.62 15.62
N LYS A 69 -28.25 -12.80 15.62
CA LYS A 69 -28.10 -13.79 16.70
C LYS A 69 -27.02 -14.79 16.30
N VAL A 70 -25.80 -14.64 16.83
CA VAL A 70 -24.79 -15.70 16.80
C VAL A 70 -25.22 -16.75 17.84
N VAL A 71 -25.71 -17.90 17.38
CA VAL A 71 -26.11 -19.02 18.25
C VAL A 71 -24.94 -20.00 18.32
N LEU A 72 -24.30 -20.10 19.49
CA LEU A 72 -23.30 -21.12 19.76
C LEU A 72 -24.00 -22.38 20.28
N ALA A 73 -24.08 -23.41 19.45
CA ALA A 73 -24.61 -24.71 19.87
C ALA A 73 -23.54 -25.47 20.69
N PRO A 74 -23.93 -26.30 21.68
CA PRO A 74 -23.05 -27.28 22.29
C PRO A 74 -23.03 -28.55 21.40
N GLY A 75 -21.86 -28.88 20.84
CA GLY A 75 -21.64 -30.16 20.12
C GLY A 75 -21.13 -30.02 18.68
N ASP A 76 -20.60 -31.11 18.14
CA ASP A 76 -19.90 -31.25 16.84
C ASP A 76 -20.80 -31.12 15.58
N GLU A 77 -21.91 -30.36 15.63
CA GLU A 77 -22.79 -30.18 14.48
C GLU A 77 -22.60 -28.83 13.78
N MET A 78 -22.56 -28.90 12.45
CA MET A 78 -22.44 -27.77 11.53
C MET A 78 -23.79 -27.07 11.38
N LEU A 79 -23.88 -25.76 11.66
CA LEU A 79 -25.11 -24.98 11.46
C LEU A 79 -24.87 -23.77 10.55
N ALA A 80 -25.74 -23.64 9.54
CA ALA A 80 -25.82 -22.51 8.62
C ALA A 80 -26.64 -21.36 9.22
N CYS A 81 -26.33 -20.13 8.83
CA CYS A 81 -27.14 -18.96 9.15
C CYS A 81 -28.29 -18.85 8.13
N SER A 82 -29.55 -18.90 8.59
CA SER A 82 -30.72 -18.55 7.77
C SER A 82 -31.52 -17.42 8.42
N THR A 83 -32.03 -16.50 7.60
CA THR A 83 -32.99 -15.49 8.05
C THR A 83 -34.33 -16.16 8.32
N LEU A 84 -34.78 -16.17 9.57
CA LEU A 84 -36.16 -16.57 9.90
C LEU A 84 -37.13 -15.49 9.42
N GLY A 85 -38.01 -15.85 8.49
CA GLY A 85 -39.11 -15.02 8.01
C GLY A 85 -39.86 -15.67 6.85
N ASP A 86 -40.86 -16.46 7.22
CA ASP A 86 -41.95 -17.07 6.45
C ASP A 86 -41.69 -18.14 5.38
N SER A 87 -42.54 -19.15 5.50
CA SER A 87 -42.64 -20.36 4.73
C SER A 87 -43.11 -20.11 3.30
N GLN A 88 -42.53 -20.87 2.38
CA GLN A 88 -42.86 -20.98 0.95
C GLN A 88 -42.42 -19.81 0.05
N ALA A 89 -41.26 -19.94 -0.59
CA ALA A 89 -41.08 -19.80 -2.06
C ALA A 89 -39.58 -19.71 -2.45
N HIS A 90 -39.20 -20.56 -3.42
CA HIS A 90 -38.15 -20.41 -4.43
C HIS A 90 -36.78 -19.77 -4.09
N SER A 91 -35.79 -20.65 -3.95
CA SER A 91 -34.46 -20.66 -4.60
C SER A 91 -33.83 -19.35 -5.12
N ASN A 92 -32.58 -19.15 -4.70
CA ASN A 92 -31.51 -18.26 -5.24
C ASN A 92 -31.25 -16.93 -4.50
N PHE A 93 -30.89 -17.01 -3.22
CA PHE A 93 -30.07 -15.97 -2.58
C PHE A 93 -29.06 -16.62 -1.63
N GLY A 94 -27.76 -16.54 -1.96
CA GLY A 94 -26.68 -17.08 -1.14
C GLY A 94 -26.27 -16.08 -0.06
N GLY A 95 -26.43 -16.47 1.21
CA GLY A 95 -26.03 -15.71 2.39
C GLY A 95 -24.63 -16.08 2.89
N ALA A 96 -23.98 -15.14 3.60
CA ALA A 96 -22.70 -15.36 4.27
C ALA A 96 -22.91 -15.76 5.74
N ALA A 97 -22.12 -16.71 6.25
CA ALA A 97 -22.11 -17.13 7.65
C ALA A 97 -20.67 -17.22 8.18
N VAL A 98 -20.42 -16.70 9.39
CA VAL A 98 -19.20 -16.99 10.16
C VAL A 98 -19.49 -18.22 11.01
N ILE A 99 -18.88 -19.36 10.69
CA ILE A 99 -19.01 -20.60 11.47
C ILE A 99 -17.86 -20.64 12.47
N VAL A 100 -18.16 -20.43 13.76
CA VAL A 100 -17.22 -20.70 14.86
C VAL A 100 -17.45 -22.13 15.32
N ARG A 101 -16.51 -23.03 15.03
CA ARG A 101 -16.57 -24.41 15.49
C ARG A 101 -16.33 -24.44 17.00
N ARG A 102 -17.19 -25.12 17.75
CA ARG A 102 -16.99 -25.40 19.18
C ARG A 102 -16.30 -26.76 19.29
N GLY A 103 -14.98 -26.77 19.45
CA GLY A 103 -14.18 -27.98 19.57
C GLY A 103 -12.93 -27.76 20.43
N LYS A 104 -12.30 -28.85 20.88
CA LYS A 104 -10.97 -28.78 21.51
C LYS A 104 -9.95 -28.34 20.45
N CYS A 105 -9.66 -27.05 20.38
CA CYS A 105 -8.54 -26.55 19.60
C CYS A 105 -7.25 -26.66 20.41
N SER A 106 -6.18 -27.12 19.76
CA SER A 106 -4.83 -27.00 20.27
C SER A 106 -4.46 -25.53 20.52
N PHE A 107 -3.43 -25.31 21.32
CA PHE A 107 -2.91 -23.98 21.58
C PHE A 107 -2.49 -23.25 20.29
N GLN A 108 -1.81 -23.97 19.39
CA GLN A 108 -1.35 -23.42 18.11
C GLN A 108 -2.53 -22.96 17.23
N GLU A 109 -3.60 -23.76 17.14
CA GLU A 109 -4.80 -23.37 16.39
C GLU A 109 -5.50 -22.14 16.98
N LYS A 110 -5.48 -21.97 18.32
CA LYS A 110 -6.03 -20.76 18.97
C LYS A 110 -5.21 -19.52 18.61
N LEU A 111 -3.89 -19.63 18.67
CA LEU A 111 -2.98 -18.55 18.32
C LEU A 111 -3.18 -18.10 16.87
N GLU A 112 -3.19 -19.06 15.94
CA GLU A 112 -3.40 -18.82 14.51
C GLU A 112 -4.77 -18.19 14.24
N LEU A 113 -5.83 -18.67 14.90
CA LEU A 113 -7.18 -18.11 14.76
C LEU A 113 -7.25 -16.65 15.22
N VAL A 114 -6.66 -16.34 16.37
CA VAL A 114 -6.69 -14.98 16.94
C VAL A 114 -5.84 -14.02 16.10
N ALA A 115 -4.66 -14.46 15.64
CA ALA A 115 -3.82 -13.67 14.73
C ALA A 115 -4.52 -13.43 13.38
N ALA A 116 -5.14 -14.46 12.79
CA ALA A 116 -5.88 -14.35 11.54
C ALA A 116 -7.11 -13.44 11.66
N ALA A 117 -7.80 -13.44 12.81
CA ALA A 117 -8.87 -12.48 13.07
C ALA A 117 -8.34 -11.04 13.11
N GLY A 118 -7.17 -10.81 13.72
CA GLY A 118 -6.49 -9.52 13.69
C GLY A 118 -6.23 -9.04 12.26
N VAL A 119 -5.71 -9.91 11.41
CA VAL A 119 -5.45 -9.62 9.98
C VAL A 119 -6.74 -9.27 9.26
N PHE A 120 -7.76 -10.11 9.41
CA PHE A 120 -9.04 -9.91 8.75
C PHE A 120 -9.66 -8.55 9.10
N LEU A 121 -9.58 -8.17 10.38
CA LEU A 121 -10.04 -6.86 10.85
C LEU A 121 -9.20 -5.72 10.31
N ASP A 122 -7.89 -5.92 10.11
CA ASP A 122 -7.01 -4.90 9.51
C ASP A 122 -7.38 -4.65 8.04
N GLU A 123 -7.51 -5.73 7.27
CA GLU A 123 -7.88 -5.69 5.85
C GLU A 123 -9.27 -5.08 5.65
N LEU A 124 -10.21 -5.32 6.57
CA LEU A 124 -11.50 -4.65 6.55
C LEU A 124 -11.44 -3.18 6.95
N GLY A 125 -10.46 -2.77 7.76
CA GLY A 125 -10.33 -1.42 8.28
C GLY A 125 -10.78 -1.15 9.70
N SER A 126 -11.08 -2.20 10.44
CA SER A 126 -11.36 -2.13 11.87
C SER A 126 -10.03 -2.11 12.66
N PHE A 127 -9.23 -1.09 12.39
CA PHE A 127 -7.82 -1.00 12.80
C PHE A 127 -7.61 -1.19 14.31
N SER A 128 -8.33 -0.45 15.16
CA SER A 128 -8.19 -0.58 16.62
C SER A 128 -8.52 -1.98 17.13
N GLU A 129 -9.51 -2.65 16.54
CA GLU A 129 -9.86 -4.03 16.89
C GLU A 129 -8.80 -5.00 16.40
N SER A 130 -8.28 -4.82 15.18
CA SER A 130 -7.16 -5.60 14.66
C SER A 130 -5.98 -5.63 15.64
N LEU A 131 -5.58 -4.46 16.16
CA LEU A 131 -4.51 -4.36 17.14
C LEU A 131 -4.83 -5.10 18.44
N ARG A 132 -6.08 -5.07 18.93
CA ARG A 132 -6.48 -5.84 20.11
C ARG A 132 -6.29 -7.34 19.88
N PHE A 133 -6.68 -7.85 18.72
CA PHE A 133 -6.52 -9.26 18.37
C PHE A 133 -5.05 -9.67 18.26
N PHE A 134 -4.19 -8.87 17.64
CA PHE A 134 -2.74 -9.13 17.67
C PHE A 134 -2.19 -9.13 19.11
N GLY A 135 -2.76 -8.34 20.01
CA GLY A 135 -2.37 -8.29 21.43
C GLY A 135 -2.83 -9.52 22.20
N TYR A 136 -4.03 -10.00 21.90
CA TYR A 136 -4.51 -11.29 22.42
C TYR A 136 -3.64 -12.43 21.91
N ALA A 137 -3.28 -12.44 20.63
CA ALA A 137 -2.35 -13.43 20.08
C ALA A 137 -0.99 -13.37 20.79
N ALA A 138 -0.42 -12.17 20.97
CA ALA A 138 0.86 -11.98 21.66
C ALA A 138 0.81 -12.44 23.12
N ASN A 139 -0.33 -12.27 23.81
CA ASN A 139 -0.54 -12.73 25.18
C ASN A 139 -0.79 -14.23 25.29
N LEU A 140 -1.25 -14.86 24.20
CA LEU A 140 -1.36 -16.32 24.14
C LEU A 140 0.01 -16.96 23.98
N CYS A 141 0.94 -16.36 23.23
CA CYS A 141 2.30 -16.91 23.04
C CYS A 141 3.05 -17.10 24.37
N ASP A 142 3.34 -18.36 24.73
CA ASP A 142 4.25 -18.72 25.83
C ASP A 142 5.74 -18.54 25.45
N SER A 143 6.04 -18.37 24.17
CA SER A 143 7.39 -18.23 23.58
C SER A 143 7.63 -16.84 22.97
N ASP A 144 8.39 -16.74 21.88
CA ASP A 144 8.72 -15.46 21.25
C ASP A 144 7.50 -14.80 20.60
N ARG A 145 7.02 -13.71 21.21
CA ARG A 145 5.89 -12.88 20.75
C ARG A 145 6.31 -11.66 19.94
N THR A 146 7.62 -11.50 19.67
CA THR A 146 8.21 -10.31 19.06
C THR A 146 7.58 -9.95 17.72
N THR A 147 7.20 -10.95 16.91
CA THR A 147 6.62 -10.73 15.57
C THR A 147 5.22 -10.11 15.63
N LEU A 148 4.41 -10.51 16.61
CA LEU A 148 3.07 -9.96 16.84
C LEU A 148 3.14 -8.56 17.47
N GLU A 149 4.05 -8.36 18.42
CA GLU A 149 4.32 -7.03 18.99
C GLU A 149 4.81 -6.04 17.91
N LEU A 150 5.70 -6.51 17.01
CA LEU A 150 6.14 -5.72 15.87
C LEU A 150 4.98 -5.36 14.94
N ARG A 151 4.10 -6.32 14.65
CA ARG A 151 2.90 -6.08 13.84
C ARG A 151 2.00 -5.01 14.46
N GLN A 152 1.81 -5.03 15.78
CA GLN A 152 1.04 -3.99 16.48
C GLN A 152 1.72 -2.62 16.43
N ALA A 153 3.04 -2.60 16.61
CA ALA A 153 3.82 -1.38 16.68
C ALA A 153 3.90 -0.63 15.35
N LEU A 154 4.04 -1.38 14.26
CA LEU A 154 4.21 -0.85 12.91
C LEU A 154 2.89 -0.56 12.18
N ALA A 155 1.76 -0.85 12.81
CA ALA A 155 0.47 -0.67 12.21
C ALA A 155 0.14 0.83 12.06
N VAL A 156 -0.32 1.22 10.88
CA VAL A 156 -0.71 2.60 10.56
C VAL A 156 -2.18 2.64 10.14
N PRO A 157 -3.05 3.40 10.82
CA PRO A 157 -4.42 3.60 10.37
C PRO A 157 -4.46 4.22 8.99
N ILE A 158 -5.43 3.80 8.19
CA ILE A 158 -5.53 4.19 6.78
C ILE A 158 -6.39 5.44 6.62
N ILE A 159 -7.52 5.50 7.33
CA ILE A 159 -8.45 6.63 7.31
C ILE A 159 -8.49 7.28 8.69
N PHE A 160 -8.29 8.60 8.72
CA PHE A 160 -8.46 9.41 9.92
C PHE A 160 -9.72 10.26 9.83
N SER A 161 -10.37 10.48 10.98
CA SER A 161 -11.56 11.35 11.04
C SER A 161 -11.21 12.84 10.97
N SER A 162 -9.99 13.21 11.38
CA SER A 162 -9.49 14.58 11.36
C SER A 162 -7.97 14.62 11.28
N ARG A 163 -7.41 15.79 10.94
CA ARG A 163 -5.97 16.02 10.97
C ARG A 163 -5.39 15.88 12.38
N PHE A 164 -6.12 16.34 13.39
CA PHE A 164 -5.68 16.26 14.79
C PHE A 164 -5.45 14.82 15.26
N GLU A 165 -6.36 13.88 14.93
CA GLU A 165 -6.18 12.47 15.29
C GLU A 165 -4.98 11.84 14.57
N MET A 166 -4.73 12.23 13.33
CA MET A 166 -3.58 11.78 12.56
C MET A 166 -2.27 12.28 13.16
N ASP A 167 -2.17 13.57 13.47
CA ASP A 167 -0.97 14.17 14.06
C ASP A 167 -0.63 13.50 15.40
N LYS A 168 -1.65 13.26 16.24
CA LYS A 168 -1.51 12.51 17.49
C LYS A 168 -1.00 11.08 17.25
N PHE A 169 -1.56 10.37 16.28
CA PHE A 169 -1.09 9.02 15.94
C PHE A 169 0.38 9.02 15.51
N VAL A 170 0.81 10.00 14.71
CA VAL A 170 2.20 10.10 14.22
C VAL A 170 3.18 10.35 15.38
N GLU A 171 2.81 11.19 16.34
CA GLU A 171 3.59 11.43 17.56
C GLU A 171 3.71 10.15 18.42
N ASP A 172 2.59 9.46 18.62
CA ASP A 172 2.55 8.18 19.34
C ASP A 172 3.40 7.11 18.64
N LEU A 173 3.36 7.03 17.31
CA LEU A 173 4.13 6.07 16.51
C LEU A 173 5.64 6.27 16.70
N ARG A 174 6.13 7.53 16.66
CA ARG A 174 7.55 7.83 16.88
C ARG A 174 8.00 7.38 18.28
N SER A 175 7.22 7.71 19.29
CA SER A 175 7.50 7.33 20.67
C SER A 175 7.54 5.81 20.85
N LYS A 176 6.59 5.09 20.24
CA LYS A 176 6.54 3.61 20.26
C LYS A 176 7.77 2.99 19.60
N LEU A 177 8.16 3.47 18.42
CA LEU A 177 9.33 2.95 17.70
C LEU A 177 10.62 3.11 18.51
N GLN A 178 10.81 4.25 19.16
CA GLN A 178 11.96 4.49 20.04
C GLN A 178 11.98 3.50 21.21
N ILE A 179 10.87 3.40 21.96
CA ILE A 179 10.77 2.53 23.14
C ILE A 179 11.05 1.07 22.76
N LEU A 180 10.48 0.59 21.65
CA LEU A 180 10.66 -0.79 21.18
C LEU A 180 12.09 -1.06 20.74
N THR A 181 12.73 -0.12 20.04
CA THR A 181 14.12 -0.26 19.62
C THR A 181 15.06 -0.34 20.82
N GLU A 182 14.88 0.53 21.82
CA GLU A 182 15.66 0.52 23.06
C GLU A 182 15.45 -0.78 23.87
N ALA A 183 14.19 -1.25 23.97
CA ALA A 183 13.86 -2.49 24.65
C ALA A 183 14.51 -3.71 23.99
N THR A 184 14.44 -3.81 22.66
CA THR A 184 15.08 -4.90 21.89
C THR A 184 16.60 -4.87 22.05
N ALA A 185 17.23 -3.69 21.96
CA ALA A 185 18.67 -3.54 22.15
C ALA A 185 19.09 -4.00 23.57
N LYS A 186 18.35 -3.60 24.60
CA LYS A 186 18.62 -4.00 25.99
C LYS A 186 18.45 -5.50 26.21
N LYS A 187 17.42 -6.13 25.63
CA LYS A 187 17.22 -7.59 25.68
C LYS A 187 18.44 -8.33 25.12
N LYS A 188 18.91 -7.91 23.94
CA LYS A 188 20.10 -8.47 23.29
C LYS A 188 21.37 -8.33 24.13
N MET A 189 21.61 -7.15 24.72
CA MET A 189 22.77 -6.94 25.61
C MET A 189 22.75 -7.83 26.87
N ILE A 190 21.55 -8.11 27.41
CA ILE A 190 21.41 -9.02 28.57
C ILE A 190 21.68 -10.46 28.14
N GLU A 191 21.13 -10.91 27.01
CA GLU A 191 21.38 -12.25 26.46
C GLU A 191 22.88 -12.46 26.18
N GLU A 192 23.57 -11.49 25.58
CA GLU A 192 25.03 -11.54 25.36
C GLU A 192 25.83 -11.58 26.69
N ARG A 193 25.39 -10.85 27.73
CA ARG A 193 26.02 -10.87 29.05
C ARG A 193 25.77 -12.16 29.83
N VAL A 194 24.60 -12.79 29.67
CA VAL A 194 24.23 -14.06 30.31
C VAL A 194 24.93 -15.26 29.66
N ILE A 195 25.40 -15.12 28.42
CA ILE A 195 26.32 -16.09 27.77
C ILE A 195 27.78 -15.88 28.24
N SER A 196 28.13 -14.66 28.69
CA SER A 196 29.45 -14.26 29.19
C SER A 196 29.72 -14.26 30.73
N PRO A 197 29.05 -14.99 31.67
CA PRO A 197 29.37 -14.88 33.10
C PRO A 197 30.37 -15.91 33.67
N LEU A 198 30.89 -16.88 32.91
CA LEU A 198 31.84 -17.86 33.45
C LEU A 198 32.99 -18.21 32.47
N GLY A 199 34.11 -17.49 32.62
CA GLY A 199 35.47 -18.05 32.54
C GLY A 199 36.13 -18.20 31.16
N ASP A 200 37.38 -17.73 31.11
CA ASP A 200 38.47 -18.10 30.19
C ASP A 200 38.42 -17.60 28.73
N ALA A 201 39.29 -16.62 28.48
CA ALA A 201 39.90 -16.41 27.17
C ALA A 201 40.69 -17.68 26.78
N ASP A 202 40.63 -18.05 25.49
CA ASP A 202 41.44 -19.08 24.82
C ASP A 202 40.88 -20.51 24.65
N LYS A 203 39.57 -20.69 24.44
CA LYS A 203 39.08 -21.86 23.67
C LYS A 203 37.95 -21.51 22.69
N PRO A 204 37.94 -22.07 21.47
CA PRO A 204 36.77 -21.98 20.60
C PRO A 204 35.64 -22.76 21.25
N VAL A 205 34.61 -22.04 21.68
CA VAL A 205 33.40 -22.62 22.26
C VAL A 205 32.58 -23.23 21.14
N GLU A 206 32.55 -24.56 21.06
CA GLU A 206 31.49 -25.27 20.36
C GLU A 206 30.19 -25.03 21.12
N VAL A 207 29.30 -24.21 20.53
CA VAL A 207 27.96 -23.97 21.07
C VAL A 207 27.14 -25.26 20.88
N PRO A 208 26.56 -25.84 21.95
CA PRO A 208 25.67 -26.99 21.82
C PRO A 208 24.49 -26.66 20.90
N SER A 209 24.19 -27.55 19.94
CA SER A 209 23.21 -27.36 18.87
C SER A 209 21.77 -27.07 19.32
N ASP A 210 21.46 -27.27 20.61
CA ASP A 210 20.09 -27.29 21.11
C ASP A 210 19.71 -26.03 21.92
N GLN A 211 20.60 -25.04 22.05
CA GLN A 211 20.33 -23.74 22.71
C GLN A 211 20.88 -22.53 21.94
N ALA A 212 20.92 -22.58 20.61
CA ALA A 212 20.89 -21.34 19.86
C ALA A 212 19.53 -20.70 20.13
N THR A 213 19.48 -19.57 20.86
CA THR A 213 18.34 -18.66 20.83
C THR A 213 17.97 -18.52 19.36
N LEU A 214 16.83 -19.07 18.95
CA LEU A 214 16.42 -19.11 17.53
C LEU A 214 16.32 -17.66 17.07
N ALA A 215 17.39 -17.17 16.45
CA ALA A 215 17.48 -15.80 16.00
C ALA A 215 16.29 -15.52 15.09
N LEU A 216 15.50 -14.50 15.42
CA LEU A 216 14.30 -14.19 14.66
C LEU A 216 14.68 -13.94 13.20
N ARG A 217 14.08 -14.71 12.31
CA ARG A 217 14.32 -14.62 10.87
C ARG A 217 13.33 -13.65 10.22
N PRO A 218 13.75 -12.88 9.19
CA PRO A 218 12.85 -12.02 8.41
C PRO A 218 11.54 -12.72 8.01
N GLU A 219 11.61 -13.97 7.55
CA GLU A 219 10.48 -14.79 7.08
C GLU A 219 9.47 -15.12 8.18
N ALA A 220 9.90 -15.09 9.45
CA ALA A 220 9.04 -15.33 10.60
C ALA A 220 8.22 -14.08 10.99
N ALA A 221 8.47 -12.94 10.38
CA ALA A 221 7.75 -11.72 10.69
C ALA A 221 6.24 -11.88 10.42
N ALA A 222 5.43 -11.46 11.40
CA ALA A 222 3.99 -11.74 11.39
C ALA A 222 3.30 -11.15 10.14
N TYR A 223 3.78 -10.03 9.62
CA TYR A 223 3.24 -9.47 8.38
C TYR A 223 3.50 -10.35 7.14
N LEU A 224 4.56 -11.16 7.06
CA LEU A 224 4.82 -12.04 5.90
C LEU A 224 3.96 -13.31 5.93
N GLN A 225 3.68 -13.78 7.14
CA GLN A 225 2.82 -14.93 7.37
C GLN A 225 1.36 -14.57 7.16
N TYR A 226 0.97 -13.38 7.62
CA TYR A 226 -0.44 -13.08 7.80
C TYR A 226 -0.95 -11.85 7.03
N THR A 227 -0.14 -11.05 6.36
CA THR A 227 -0.64 -9.86 5.65
C THR A 227 -0.05 -9.79 4.24
N ILE A 228 -0.80 -9.26 3.28
CA ILE A 228 -0.27 -9.02 1.92
C ILE A 228 0.36 -7.63 1.83
N THR A 229 -0.33 -6.62 2.37
CA THR A 229 0.13 -5.25 2.33
C THR A 229 0.86 -4.88 3.62
N PRO A 230 2.10 -4.38 3.57
CA PRO A 230 2.83 -3.99 4.76
C PRO A 230 2.13 -2.80 5.45
N PRO A 231 1.86 -2.83 6.76
CA PRO A 231 1.19 -1.70 7.42
C PRO A 231 1.98 -0.40 7.36
N THR A 232 3.31 -0.52 7.29
CA THR A 232 4.25 0.60 7.12
C THR A 232 4.09 1.29 5.76
N MET A 233 3.50 0.63 4.76
CA MET A 233 3.21 1.22 3.44
C MET A 233 2.39 2.51 3.56
N PHE A 234 1.46 2.55 4.53
CA PHE A 234 0.48 3.62 4.66
C PHE A 234 1.05 4.91 5.24
N ILE A 235 2.29 4.90 5.73
CA ILE A 235 2.93 6.10 6.28
C ILE A 235 3.12 7.22 5.25
N GLY A 236 3.38 6.83 3.99
CA GLY A 236 3.56 7.77 2.89
C GLY A 236 2.31 8.61 2.57
N TYR A 237 1.13 8.15 3.00
CA TYR A 237 -0.15 8.78 2.72
C TYR A 237 -0.55 9.86 3.73
N GLN A 238 0.24 10.02 4.81
CA GLN A 238 -0.11 10.88 5.95
C GLN A 238 0.39 12.32 5.83
N GLY A 239 1.04 12.70 4.71
CA GLY A 239 1.43 14.10 4.48
C GLY A 239 2.51 14.65 5.41
N ILE A 240 3.34 13.77 5.94
CA ILE A 240 4.41 14.08 6.90
C ILE A 240 5.78 13.84 6.28
N ASN A 241 6.82 14.44 6.89
CA ASN A 241 8.20 14.03 6.62
C ASN A 241 8.42 12.62 7.21
N ILE A 242 8.45 11.61 6.34
CA ILE A 242 8.54 10.21 6.74
C ILE A 242 9.98 9.71 7.00
N LEU A 243 11.02 10.44 6.57
CA LEU A 243 12.41 9.95 6.64
C LEU A 243 12.84 9.56 8.07
N PRO A 244 12.56 10.36 9.12
CA PRO A 244 12.90 9.97 10.49
C PRO A 244 12.20 8.68 10.93
N ILE A 245 10.96 8.46 10.47
CA ILE A 245 10.18 7.29 10.85
C ILE A 245 10.68 6.06 10.10
N GLN A 246 10.98 6.18 8.80
CA GLN A 246 11.59 5.10 8.02
C GLN A 246 12.94 4.66 8.61
N ARG A 247 13.78 5.62 9.01
CA ARG A 247 15.05 5.31 9.70
C ARG A 247 14.84 4.56 11.01
N ALA A 248 13.88 4.99 11.83
CA ALA A 248 13.55 4.32 13.08
C ALA A 248 13.02 2.88 12.86
N ILE A 249 12.18 2.68 11.84
CA ILE A 249 11.70 1.35 11.46
C ILE A 249 12.87 0.45 11.01
N ASN A 250 13.79 0.97 10.20
CA ASN A 250 14.94 0.19 9.73
C ASN A 250 15.91 -0.13 10.87
N GLN A 251 16.15 0.80 11.80
CA GLN A 251 16.92 0.52 13.02
C GLN A 251 16.29 -0.60 13.86
N LEU A 252 14.97 -0.56 14.06
CA LEU A 252 14.23 -1.61 14.74
C LEU A 252 14.40 -2.95 14.01
N ARG A 253 14.20 -3.00 12.68
CA ARG A 253 14.38 -4.22 11.88
C ARG A 253 15.81 -4.78 11.99
N SER A 254 16.84 -3.95 11.85
CA SER A 254 18.24 -4.38 11.99
C SER A 254 18.55 -4.93 13.38
N SER A 255 17.91 -4.41 14.44
CA SER A 255 18.07 -4.95 15.79
C SER A 255 17.40 -6.31 15.99
N LEU A 256 16.29 -6.56 15.26
CA LEU A 256 15.45 -7.75 15.38
C LEU A 256 15.88 -8.91 14.49
N TYR A 257 16.45 -8.63 13.33
CA TYR A 257 16.80 -9.62 12.31
C TYR A 257 18.32 -9.64 12.09
N PRO A 258 19.08 -10.50 12.79
CA PRO A 258 20.55 -10.49 12.71
C PRO A 258 21.10 -10.77 11.30
N SER A 259 20.36 -11.48 10.46
CA SER A 259 20.76 -11.77 9.07
C SER A 259 20.91 -10.49 8.23
N LEU A 260 20.17 -9.42 8.56
CA LEU A 260 20.24 -8.13 7.87
C LEU A 260 21.60 -7.44 8.04
N SER A 261 22.37 -7.82 9.06
CA SER A 261 23.73 -7.31 9.31
C SER A 261 24.83 -8.09 8.60
N SER A 262 24.47 -9.09 7.78
CA SER A 262 25.46 -9.93 7.08
C SER A 262 26.30 -9.12 6.10
N SER A 263 27.63 -9.24 6.19
CA SER A 263 28.54 -8.55 5.28
C SER A 263 28.28 -8.95 3.83
N PHE A 264 28.49 -8.00 2.94
CA PHE A 264 28.59 -8.26 1.52
C PHE A 264 30.06 -8.40 1.18
N ASP A 265 30.51 -9.64 1.19
CA ASP A 265 31.83 -9.96 0.66
C ASP A 265 31.66 -10.08 -0.84
N ARG A 266 32.04 -9.04 -1.59
CA ARG A 266 32.22 -9.18 -3.03
C ARG A 266 33.27 -10.27 -3.20
N LEU A 267 32.91 -11.38 -3.84
CA LEU A 267 33.89 -12.40 -4.20
C LEU A 267 34.99 -11.70 -5.00
N ASP A 268 36.19 -11.62 -4.43
CA ASP A 268 37.32 -10.89 -5.01
C ASP A 268 37.54 -11.36 -6.44
N GLY A 269 37.22 -10.46 -7.34
CA GLY A 269 37.14 -10.72 -8.76
C GLY A 269 36.64 -9.46 -9.41
N SER A 270 37.54 -8.73 -10.07
CA SER A 270 37.15 -7.83 -11.15
C SER A 270 36.16 -8.60 -12.03
N THR A 271 34.88 -8.21 -11.96
CA THR A 271 33.87 -8.71 -12.88
C THR A 271 34.14 -8.04 -14.22
N ASN A 272 35.16 -8.56 -14.91
CA ASN A 272 35.53 -8.14 -16.27
C ASN A 272 34.50 -8.77 -17.24
N HIS A 273 33.22 -8.48 -16.99
CA HIS A 273 32.14 -8.87 -17.88
C HIS A 273 32.12 -7.87 -19.05
N ASN A 274 32.00 -8.38 -20.26
CA ASN A 274 31.82 -7.52 -21.44
C ASN A 274 30.52 -6.70 -21.36
N LEU A 275 29.52 -7.18 -20.59
CA LEU A 275 28.25 -6.52 -20.35
C LEU A 275 28.06 -6.27 -18.86
N ARG A 276 27.54 -5.09 -18.50
CA ARG A 276 27.20 -4.76 -17.11
C ARG A 276 25.91 -5.48 -16.71
N ARG A 277 25.91 -6.19 -15.58
CA ARG A 277 24.80 -7.05 -15.13
C ARG A 277 23.81 -6.25 -14.28
N ILE A 278 22.58 -6.12 -14.77
CA ILE A 278 21.50 -5.33 -14.16
C ILE A 278 20.41 -6.28 -13.69
N GLY A 279 20.07 -6.27 -12.41
CA GLY A 279 18.98 -7.09 -11.86
C GLY A 279 17.81 -6.25 -11.38
N PHE A 280 16.62 -6.44 -11.96
CA PHE A 280 15.39 -5.86 -11.43
C PHE A 280 14.72 -6.85 -10.48
N ILE A 281 14.39 -6.43 -9.25
CA ILE A 281 13.93 -7.33 -8.17
C ILE A 281 12.59 -6.84 -7.62
N SER A 282 11.50 -7.59 -7.82
CA SER A 282 10.17 -7.24 -7.30
C SER A 282 9.21 -8.42 -7.33
N THR A 283 8.19 -8.39 -6.47
CA THR A 283 7.01 -9.26 -6.59
C THR A 283 6.10 -8.87 -7.77
N TRP A 284 6.16 -7.60 -8.21
CA TRP A 284 5.10 -6.99 -9.01
C TRP A 284 5.34 -6.94 -10.54
N PHE A 285 6.21 -7.80 -11.08
CA PHE A 285 6.39 -7.99 -12.53
C PHE A 285 5.20 -8.71 -13.16
N ARG A 286 4.05 -8.03 -13.19
CA ARG A 286 2.73 -8.56 -13.58
C ARG A 286 1.78 -7.42 -13.95
N VAL A 287 0.49 -7.70 -14.20
CA VAL A 287 -0.57 -6.68 -14.34
C VAL A 287 -0.78 -5.96 -13.01
N HIS A 288 0.12 -5.00 -12.77
CA HIS A 288 0.28 -4.15 -11.61
C HIS A 288 0.94 -2.84 -12.06
N SER A 289 0.90 -1.79 -11.23
CA SER A 289 1.52 -0.50 -11.56
C SER A 289 3.00 -0.64 -11.93
N VAL A 290 3.78 -1.31 -11.09
CA VAL A 290 5.21 -1.60 -11.30
C VAL A 290 5.47 -2.24 -12.67
N GLY A 291 4.75 -3.31 -13.00
CA GLY A 291 4.93 -4.00 -14.28
C GLY A 291 4.66 -3.09 -15.46
N LYS A 292 3.55 -2.33 -15.42
CA LYS A 292 3.20 -1.38 -16.49
C LYS A 292 4.20 -0.23 -16.64
N LEU A 293 4.85 0.20 -15.55
CA LEU A 293 5.81 1.32 -15.54
C LEU A 293 7.19 0.94 -16.10
N LEU A 294 7.63 -0.32 -15.93
CA LEU A 294 9.00 -0.70 -16.28
C LEU A 294 9.11 -1.70 -17.43
N LEU A 295 8.02 -2.31 -17.89
CA LEU A 295 8.09 -3.27 -19.00
C LEU A 295 8.70 -2.63 -20.26
N GLY A 296 8.24 -1.43 -20.64
CA GLY A 296 8.78 -0.70 -21.77
C GLY A 296 10.26 -0.34 -21.59
N VAL A 297 10.69 0.00 -20.37
CA VAL A 297 12.10 0.26 -20.06
C VAL A 297 12.93 -1.00 -20.32
N VAL A 298 12.55 -2.13 -19.70
CA VAL A 298 13.27 -3.40 -19.84
C VAL A 298 13.37 -3.83 -21.30
N GLN A 299 12.29 -3.68 -22.09
CA GLN A 299 12.27 -4.00 -23.52
C GLN A 299 13.32 -3.24 -24.34
N ASN A 300 13.66 -2.01 -23.94
CA ASN A 300 14.44 -1.09 -24.77
C ASN A 300 15.86 -0.81 -24.26
N LEU A 301 16.28 -1.38 -23.12
CA LEU A 301 17.67 -1.24 -22.64
C LEU A 301 18.68 -1.81 -23.65
N ASP A 302 19.82 -1.14 -23.80
CA ASP A 302 20.88 -1.49 -24.74
C ASP A 302 21.57 -2.83 -24.38
N ARG A 303 21.12 -3.92 -24.99
CA ARG A 303 21.67 -5.27 -24.79
C ARG A 303 23.10 -5.46 -25.29
N THR A 304 23.65 -4.50 -26.03
CA THR A 304 25.07 -4.51 -26.40
C THR A 304 25.98 -4.05 -25.25
N LYS A 305 25.40 -3.45 -24.20
CA LYS A 305 26.11 -2.99 -22.99
C LYS A 305 25.64 -3.67 -21.72
N PHE A 306 24.39 -4.12 -21.67
CA PHE A 306 23.76 -4.63 -20.46
C PHE A 306 23.28 -6.07 -20.62
N HIS A 307 23.51 -6.87 -19.57
CA HIS A 307 22.80 -8.12 -19.35
C HIS A 307 21.70 -7.86 -18.33
N VAL A 308 20.44 -7.99 -18.73
CA VAL A 308 19.26 -7.61 -17.95
C VAL A 308 18.56 -8.84 -17.39
N SER A 309 18.63 -8.99 -16.07
CA SER A 309 17.98 -10.07 -15.32
C SER A 309 16.72 -9.57 -14.59
N ILE A 310 15.66 -10.37 -14.61
CA ILE A 310 14.42 -10.14 -13.85
C ILE A 310 14.32 -11.19 -12.74
N TYR A 311 14.33 -10.74 -11.50
CA TYR A 311 14.18 -11.56 -10.31
C TYR A 311 12.82 -11.34 -9.67
N ARG A 312 11.91 -12.28 -9.89
CA ARG A 312 10.55 -12.18 -9.38
C ARG A 312 10.44 -12.84 -8.00
N CYS A 313 9.97 -12.09 -7.01
CA CYS A 313 9.67 -12.62 -5.69
C CYS A 313 8.28 -13.30 -5.70
N VAL A 314 8.20 -14.56 -5.24
CA VAL A 314 6.97 -15.38 -5.38
C VAL A 314 6.39 -15.91 -4.07
N HIS A 315 6.86 -15.40 -2.92
CA HIS A 315 6.48 -15.88 -1.59
C HIS A 315 4.98 -15.75 -1.22
N PHE A 316 4.19 -15.02 -2.01
CA PHE A 316 2.72 -15.05 -1.94
C PHE A 316 1.99 -14.95 -3.28
N LEU A 317 2.69 -14.62 -4.37
CA LEU A 317 2.12 -14.52 -5.71
C LEU A 317 2.92 -15.36 -6.69
N THR A 318 2.36 -16.50 -7.09
CA THR A 318 2.99 -17.43 -8.04
C THR A 318 2.41 -17.30 -9.45
N ASP A 319 1.13 -16.94 -9.56
CA ASP A 319 0.41 -16.93 -10.84
C ASP A 319 1.01 -15.89 -11.82
N SER A 320 1.12 -16.22 -13.11
CA SER A 320 1.63 -15.32 -14.16
C SER A 320 0.49 -14.77 -15.03
N ASP A 321 0.76 -13.63 -15.66
CA ASP A 321 -0.12 -12.98 -16.63
C ASP A 321 0.67 -12.44 -17.83
N ASP A 322 -0.02 -11.80 -18.77
CA ASP A 322 0.58 -11.28 -20.02
C ASP A 322 1.81 -10.38 -19.78
N ILE A 323 1.83 -9.60 -18.69
CA ILE A 323 2.97 -8.74 -18.36
C ILE A 323 4.10 -9.56 -17.76
N THR A 324 3.81 -10.52 -16.88
CA THR A 324 4.82 -11.46 -16.36
C THR A 324 5.49 -12.22 -17.50
N ASP A 325 4.70 -12.72 -18.46
CA ASP A 325 5.22 -13.49 -19.58
C ASP A 325 5.98 -12.59 -20.59
N ALA A 326 5.61 -11.31 -20.69
CA ALA A 326 6.43 -10.32 -21.38
C ALA A 326 7.79 -10.17 -20.70
N PHE A 327 7.87 -9.89 -19.38
CA PHE A 327 9.17 -9.81 -18.70
C PHE A 327 10.02 -11.06 -18.87
N LYS A 328 9.44 -12.26 -18.83
CA LYS A 328 10.15 -13.53 -19.09
C LYS A 328 10.79 -13.59 -20.48
N ARG A 329 10.11 -13.06 -21.50
CA ARG A 329 10.55 -13.08 -22.90
C ARG A 329 11.62 -12.02 -23.19
N GLU A 330 11.51 -10.85 -22.56
CA GLU A 330 12.37 -9.70 -22.85
C GLU A 330 13.65 -9.66 -21.99
N ALA A 331 13.70 -10.42 -20.90
CA ALA A 331 14.88 -10.52 -20.05
C ALA A 331 15.93 -11.48 -20.65
N ASP A 332 17.20 -11.17 -20.45
CA ASP A 332 18.30 -12.11 -20.76
C ASP A 332 18.31 -13.28 -19.77
N GLU A 333 17.87 -13.02 -18.54
CA GLU A 333 17.63 -14.03 -17.50
C GLU A 333 16.35 -13.70 -16.73
N TYR A 334 15.46 -14.69 -16.57
CA TYR A 334 14.32 -14.58 -15.67
C TYR A 334 14.41 -15.67 -14.61
N ARG A 335 14.23 -15.29 -13.34
CA ARG A 335 14.26 -16.23 -12.23
C ARG A 335 13.25 -15.87 -11.15
N GLU A 336 12.53 -16.87 -10.68
CA GLU A 336 11.72 -16.74 -9.47
C GLU A 336 12.59 -17.03 -8.24
N LEU A 337 12.58 -16.12 -7.28
CA LEU A 337 13.38 -16.23 -6.06
C LEU A 337 12.73 -17.19 -5.06
N SER A 338 13.57 -17.84 -4.26
CA SER A 338 13.12 -18.69 -3.16
C SER A 338 12.27 -17.89 -2.16
N GLU A 339 11.31 -18.56 -1.52
CA GLU A 339 10.55 -17.96 -0.41
C GLU A 339 11.45 -17.67 0.80
N SER A 340 12.56 -18.41 0.94
CA SER A 340 13.60 -18.14 1.94
C SER A 340 14.48 -16.96 1.51
N GLN A 341 14.55 -15.93 2.36
CA GLN A 341 15.44 -14.78 2.20
C GLN A 341 16.90 -15.21 2.13
N ASP A 342 17.36 -16.08 3.02
CA ASP A 342 18.76 -16.55 3.01
C ASP A 342 19.14 -17.18 1.66
N ALA A 343 18.26 -18.05 1.12
CA ALA A 343 18.49 -18.68 -0.17
C ALA A 343 18.45 -17.66 -1.32
N ALA A 344 17.51 -16.71 -1.29
CA ALA A 344 17.40 -15.65 -2.28
C ALA A 344 18.62 -14.70 -2.26
N VAL A 345 19.06 -14.25 -1.08
CA VAL A 345 20.26 -13.41 -0.91
C VAL A 345 21.50 -14.13 -1.40
N LYS A 346 21.68 -15.40 -1.02
CA LYS A 346 22.80 -16.23 -1.49
C LYS A 346 22.82 -16.31 -3.02
N PHE A 347 21.66 -16.58 -3.63
CA PHE A 347 21.53 -16.63 -5.08
C PHE A 347 21.85 -15.28 -5.74
N LEU A 348 21.28 -14.17 -5.26
CA LEU A 348 21.50 -12.84 -5.83
C LEU A 348 22.97 -12.40 -5.73
N ARG A 349 23.66 -12.71 -4.62
CA ARG A 349 25.11 -12.48 -4.49
C ARG A 349 25.93 -13.33 -5.47
N GLN A 350 25.49 -14.55 -5.76
CA GLN A 350 26.10 -15.42 -6.77
C GLN A 350 25.81 -14.97 -8.21
N ALA A 351 24.74 -14.21 -8.44
CA ALA A 351 24.42 -13.64 -9.75
C ALA A 351 25.38 -12.52 -10.18
N GLN A 352 26.25 -12.04 -9.26
CA GLN A 352 27.29 -11.05 -9.49
C GLN A 352 26.77 -9.79 -10.20
N LEU A 353 25.60 -9.29 -9.75
CA LEU A 353 25.01 -8.07 -10.29
C LEU A 353 25.93 -6.87 -10.04
N ASP A 354 26.10 -6.04 -11.06
CA ASP A 354 26.76 -4.74 -10.92
C ASP A 354 25.79 -3.70 -10.35
N ILE A 355 24.50 -3.81 -10.72
CA ILE A 355 23.42 -2.94 -10.27
C ILE A 355 22.18 -3.78 -9.92
N ALA A 356 21.63 -3.59 -8.73
CA ALA A 356 20.31 -4.07 -8.34
C ALA A 356 19.31 -2.91 -8.34
N ILE A 357 18.18 -3.06 -9.03
CA ILE A 357 17.09 -2.10 -9.07
C ILE A 357 15.89 -2.72 -8.38
N PHE A 358 15.38 -2.06 -7.35
CA PHE A 358 14.09 -2.35 -6.74
C PHE A 358 13.04 -1.40 -7.35
N PRO A 359 12.15 -1.89 -8.23
CA PRO A 359 11.08 -1.07 -8.81
C PRO A 359 10.18 -0.36 -7.80
N GLU A 360 10.03 -0.95 -6.63
CA GLU A 360 9.36 -0.39 -5.47
C GLU A 360 9.95 -0.99 -4.20
N LEU A 361 9.81 -0.27 -3.10
CA LEU A 361 9.99 -0.80 -1.76
C LEU A 361 8.88 -0.22 -0.87
N GLY A 362 8.18 -1.10 -0.16
CA GLY A 362 7.11 -0.74 0.76
C GLY A 362 5.74 -1.33 0.43
N MET A 363 5.52 -1.86 -0.77
CA MET A 363 4.27 -2.58 -1.09
C MET A 363 4.36 -4.07 -0.79
N ASP A 364 5.58 -4.58 -0.66
CA ASP A 364 5.87 -5.95 -0.27
C ASP A 364 6.98 -5.96 0.79
N GLU A 365 6.64 -6.40 1.99
CA GLU A 365 7.56 -6.41 3.11
C GLU A 365 8.70 -7.42 2.94
N TRP A 366 8.50 -8.47 2.15
CA TRP A 366 9.58 -9.41 1.84
C TRP A 366 10.66 -8.68 1.05
N THR A 367 10.29 -7.90 0.03
CA THR A 367 11.26 -7.11 -0.75
C THR A 367 11.90 -6.01 0.09
N VAL A 368 11.17 -5.41 1.02
CA VAL A 368 11.71 -4.45 1.98
C VAL A 368 12.81 -5.10 2.82
N LEU A 369 12.57 -6.27 3.40
CA LEU A 369 13.58 -7.00 4.19
C LEU A 369 14.74 -7.47 3.32
N LEU A 370 14.48 -7.95 2.09
CA LEU A 370 15.55 -8.32 1.16
C LEU A 370 16.46 -7.12 0.87
N SER A 371 15.88 -5.93 0.69
CA SER A 371 16.64 -4.71 0.36
C SER A 371 17.60 -4.26 1.46
N HIS A 372 17.47 -4.78 2.69
CA HIS A 372 18.44 -4.55 3.76
C HIS A 372 19.72 -5.37 3.57
N HIS A 373 19.70 -6.38 2.71
CA HIS A 373 20.92 -7.04 2.27
C HIS A 373 21.50 -6.28 1.09
N ARG A 374 22.81 -6.01 1.15
CA ARG A 374 23.56 -5.65 -0.04
C ARG A 374 23.75 -6.92 -0.89
N VAL A 375 23.17 -6.91 -2.08
CA VAL A 375 23.22 -7.99 -3.10
C VAL A 375 23.93 -7.56 -4.39
N ALA A 376 24.14 -6.26 -4.57
CA ALA A 376 24.95 -5.66 -5.63
C ALA A 376 25.74 -4.46 -5.08
N PRO A 377 26.88 -4.08 -5.68
CA PRO A 377 27.65 -2.90 -5.27
C PRO A 377 26.87 -1.58 -5.38
N ILE A 378 25.89 -1.53 -6.28
CA ILE A 378 24.99 -0.40 -6.48
C ILE A 378 23.56 -0.91 -6.33
N GLN A 379 22.80 -0.32 -5.41
CA GLN A 379 21.38 -0.60 -5.25
C GLN A 379 20.58 0.67 -5.44
N CYS A 380 19.57 0.59 -6.31
CA CYS A 380 18.69 1.70 -6.61
C CYS A 380 17.26 1.31 -6.28
N VAL A 381 16.45 2.30 -5.94
CA VAL A 381 15.00 2.18 -5.87
C VAL A 381 14.37 3.09 -6.91
N PHE A 382 13.29 2.62 -7.53
CA PHE A 382 12.44 3.40 -8.43
C PHE A 382 11.17 3.84 -7.70
N TRP A 383 10.48 4.87 -8.21
CA TRP A 383 9.33 5.48 -7.55
C TRP A 383 8.03 4.66 -7.58
N GLY A 384 8.08 3.34 -7.83
CA GLY A 384 6.89 2.49 -7.83
C GLY A 384 6.06 2.67 -6.55
N HIS A 385 6.74 2.76 -5.38
CA HIS A 385 6.22 3.44 -4.20
C HIS A 385 7.01 4.76 -4.01
N PRO A 386 6.39 5.94 -4.24
CA PRO A 386 7.09 7.21 -4.44
C PRO A 386 7.59 7.87 -3.14
N ILE A 387 8.20 7.11 -2.24
CA ILE A 387 8.69 7.58 -0.94
C ILE A 387 10.14 7.15 -0.68
N THR A 388 10.80 7.83 0.26
CA THR A 388 12.12 7.40 0.76
C THR A 388 12.03 6.05 1.47
N THR A 389 13.04 5.20 1.27
CA THR A 389 13.15 3.91 1.95
C THR A 389 13.70 4.06 3.36
N GLY A 390 14.47 5.13 3.62
CA GLY A 390 15.27 5.28 4.84
C GLY A 390 16.33 4.18 5.01
N ASN A 391 16.54 3.32 4.02
CA ASN A 391 17.38 2.13 4.10
C ASN A 391 18.82 2.52 3.69
N PRO A 392 19.83 2.37 4.57
CA PRO A 392 21.21 2.75 4.25
C PRO A 392 21.84 1.91 3.13
N ASN A 393 21.24 0.77 2.76
CA ASN A 393 21.72 -0.08 1.67
C ASN A 393 21.15 0.30 0.30
N ILE A 394 20.32 1.35 0.20
CA ILE A 394 19.85 1.88 -1.09
C ILE A 394 20.59 3.17 -1.38
N ASP A 395 21.32 3.18 -2.50
CA ASP A 395 22.23 4.26 -2.85
C ASP A 395 21.49 5.40 -3.58
N TYR A 396 20.60 5.04 -4.50
CA TYR A 396 19.94 5.97 -5.42
C TYR A 396 18.42 5.81 -5.47
N PHE A 397 17.71 6.94 -5.58
CA PHE A 397 16.29 7.00 -5.90
C PHE A 397 16.14 7.55 -7.32
N ILE A 398 15.67 6.72 -8.24
CA ILE A 398 15.50 7.07 -9.66
C ILE A 398 14.18 7.81 -9.83
N SER A 399 14.23 9.00 -10.42
CA SER A 399 13.08 9.90 -10.63
C SER A 399 13.25 10.74 -11.90
N SER A 400 12.37 11.71 -12.11
CA SER A 400 12.38 12.65 -13.24
C SER A 400 12.46 14.08 -12.75
N GLU A 401 13.12 14.95 -13.53
CA GLU A 401 13.10 16.40 -13.37
C GLU A 401 11.66 16.94 -13.35
N HIS A 402 10.74 16.30 -14.10
CA HIS A 402 9.34 16.72 -14.19
C HIS A 402 8.52 16.38 -12.95
N PHE A 403 8.90 15.37 -12.16
CA PHE A 403 8.17 14.99 -10.94
C PHE A 403 8.54 15.82 -9.73
N ILE A 404 9.38 16.83 -9.92
CA ILE A 404 9.86 17.72 -8.88
C ILE A 404 9.49 19.16 -9.27
N SER A 405 9.12 19.99 -8.29
CA SER A 405 8.86 21.41 -8.53
C SER A 405 9.42 22.25 -7.41
N GLY A 406 10.35 23.15 -7.75
CA GLY A 406 10.95 24.17 -6.86
C GLY A 406 11.71 23.59 -5.66
N GLU A 407 13.03 23.76 -5.63
CA GLU A 407 13.90 23.54 -4.47
C GLU A 407 13.69 22.22 -3.69
N PHE A 408 13.87 21.06 -4.34
CA PHE A 408 14.08 19.80 -3.62
C PHE A 408 15.46 19.75 -2.93
N GLU A 409 16.38 20.63 -3.36
CA GLU A 409 17.78 20.67 -2.90
C GLU A 409 18.08 21.79 -1.88
N ASN A 410 17.34 22.91 -1.87
CA ASN A 410 17.60 24.03 -0.95
C ASN A 410 16.73 23.93 0.31
N ALA A 411 17.20 23.16 1.28
CA ALA A 411 16.54 22.96 2.58
C ALA A 411 17.08 23.86 3.71
N LEU A 412 17.83 24.93 3.40
CA LEU A 412 18.58 25.68 4.41
C LEU A 412 17.90 26.95 4.93
N GLU A 413 16.75 27.37 4.39
CA GLU A 413 16.02 28.53 4.90
C GLU A 413 14.54 28.16 5.12
N LEU A 414 14.22 27.72 6.34
CA LEU A 414 12.84 27.71 6.83
C LEU A 414 12.60 29.05 7.54
N PRO A 415 11.67 29.92 7.09
CA PRO A 415 11.24 31.06 7.87
C PRO A 415 10.53 30.57 9.14
N ASP A 416 10.75 31.30 10.22
CA ASP A 416 10.17 31.05 11.54
C ASP A 416 8.64 30.88 11.48
N VAL A 417 8.17 29.90 12.24
CA VAL A 417 6.76 29.53 12.37
C VAL A 417 6.07 30.58 13.24
N SER A 418 5.69 31.71 12.65
CA SER A 418 4.73 32.63 13.27
C SER A 418 3.89 33.34 12.23
N ASP A 419 2.58 33.10 12.34
CA ASP A 419 1.49 33.94 11.89
C ASP A 419 1.10 33.94 10.40
N VAL A 420 0.08 33.13 10.12
CA VAL A 420 -1.05 33.42 9.22
C VAL A 420 -0.68 33.87 7.80
N GLN A 421 -0.15 32.95 6.98
CA GLN A 421 -0.41 32.94 5.53
C GLN A 421 0.01 31.62 4.88
N LEU A 422 -0.87 30.60 5.04
CA LEU A 422 -1.16 29.44 4.17
C LEU A 422 -1.63 28.29 5.06
N LYS A 423 -2.92 27.95 4.98
CA LYS A 423 -3.52 26.77 5.65
C LYS A 423 -2.90 25.42 5.23
N LEU A 424 -1.96 25.42 4.29
CA LEU A 424 -1.23 24.27 3.78
C LEU A 424 0.26 24.19 4.24
N SER A 425 0.75 25.16 5.01
CA SER A 425 2.17 25.23 5.48
C SER A 425 2.64 24.09 6.41
N GLY A 426 1.74 23.17 6.79
CA GLY A 426 2.08 21.99 7.59
C GLY A 426 2.46 20.73 6.79
N TYR A 427 2.30 20.72 5.46
CA TYR A 427 2.70 19.57 4.62
C TYR A 427 4.19 19.66 4.33
N ARG A 428 5.00 18.93 5.10
CA ARG A 428 6.46 18.92 4.93
C ARG A 428 6.84 17.96 3.80
N ARG A 429 7.64 18.44 2.86
CA ARG A 429 8.28 17.64 1.79
C ARG A 429 9.05 16.47 2.41
N SER A 430 8.98 15.29 1.79
CA SER A 430 9.77 14.13 2.24
C SER A 430 11.22 14.29 1.81
N PHE A 431 12.13 14.24 2.78
CA PHE A 431 13.56 14.12 2.50
C PHE A 431 13.89 12.69 2.07
N PHE A 432 14.87 12.53 1.18
CA PHE A 432 15.35 11.21 0.75
C PHE A 432 16.69 10.88 1.41
N SER A 433 16.88 9.62 1.78
CA SER A 433 18.17 9.11 2.27
C SER A 433 19.13 8.78 1.11
N GLU A 434 18.52 8.37 0.01
CA GLU A 434 19.10 8.02 -1.26
C GLU A 434 19.53 9.30 -2.00
N LYS A 435 20.56 9.19 -2.84
CA LYS A 435 20.88 10.25 -3.79
C LYS A 435 19.83 10.20 -4.90
N ILE A 436 19.10 11.29 -5.10
CA ILE A 436 18.09 11.36 -6.16
C ILE A 436 18.80 11.47 -7.50
N VAL A 437 18.35 10.67 -8.47
CA VAL A 437 18.77 10.73 -9.86
C VAL A 437 17.59 11.25 -10.66
N LEU A 438 17.80 12.34 -11.38
CA LEU A 438 16.76 13.00 -12.18
C LEU A 438 17.01 12.74 -13.65
N PHE A 439 16.07 12.03 -14.27
CA PHE A 439 16.04 11.83 -15.71
C PHE A 439 15.37 13.04 -16.35
N ARG A 440 15.79 13.35 -17.58
CA ARG A 440 15.16 14.39 -18.41
C ARG A 440 13.79 13.92 -18.86
N GLY A 441 13.67 12.65 -19.25
CA GLY A 441 12.39 11.99 -19.53
C GLY A 441 11.60 11.68 -18.25
N LEU A 442 10.47 11.00 -18.39
CA LEU A 442 9.61 10.63 -17.26
C LEU A 442 10.17 9.48 -16.40
N SER A 443 11.37 8.96 -16.71
CA SER A 443 12.01 7.79 -16.08
C SER A 443 11.24 6.47 -16.22
N THR A 444 10.09 6.50 -16.89
CA THR A 444 9.23 5.35 -17.19
C THR A 444 8.86 5.37 -18.66
N LEU A 445 8.86 4.20 -19.29
CA LEU A 445 8.20 3.98 -20.57
C LEU A 445 6.96 3.13 -20.28
N PHE A 446 5.86 3.82 -20.01
CA PHE A 446 4.63 3.19 -19.54
C PHE A 446 3.94 2.40 -20.64
N THR A 447 3.44 1.21 -20.29
CA THR A 447 2.65 0.38 -21.21
C THR A 447 1.37 1.11 -21.61
N GLU A 448 1.25 1.47 -22.88
CA GLU A 448 0.08 2.17 -23.39
C GLU A 448 -1.23 1.41 -23.05
N PRO A 449 -2.24 2.09 -22.46
CA PRO A 449 -3.53 1.47 -22.19
C PRO A 449 -4.20 0.97 -23.47
N LYS A 450 -4.97 -0.12 -23.37
CA LYS A 450 -5.79 -0.58 -24.49
C LYS A 450 -6.88 0.46 -24.81
N PRO A 451 -7.19 0.71 -26.09
CA PRO A 451 -8.23 1.66 -26.47
C PRO A 451 -9.61 1.19 -25.99
N LEU A 452 -10.54 2.14 -25.86
CA LEU A 452 -11.93 1.84 -25.51
C LEU A 452 -12.56 0.84 -26.49
N THR A 453 -13.11 -0.25 -25.94
CA THR A 453 -13.89 -1.21 -26.72
C THR A 453 -15.22 -0.59 -27.18
N ALA A 454 -15.83 -1.14 -28.24
CA ALA A 454 -17.16 -0.71 -28.68
C ALA A 454 -18.23 -0.86 -27.58
N ALA A 455 -18.13 -1.92 -26.76
CA ALA A 455 -18.99 -2.14 -25.61
C ALA A 455 -18.82 -1.05 -24.55
N SER A 456 -17.57 -0.67 -24.23
CA SER A 456 -17.27 0.41 -23.29
C SER A 456 -17.77 1.77 -23.76
N LYS A 457 -17.69 2.05 -25.07
CA LYS A 457 -18.23 3.31 -25.65
C LYS A 457 -19.74 3.46 -25.47
N GLY A 458 -20.47 2.34 -25.33
CA GLY A 458 -21.92 2.35 -25.07
C GLY A 458 -22.30 2.54 -23.60
N ILE A 459 -21.33 2.55 -22.67
CA ILE A 459 -21.59 2.78 -21.25
C ILE A 459 -21.70 4.30 -21.01
N ASN A 460 -22.86 4.74 -20.53
CA ASN A 460 -23.16 6.14 -20.24
C ASN A 460 -23.44 6.35 -18.75
N ARG A 461 -23.61 7.61 -18.33
CA ARG A 461 -23.91 7.98 -16.93
C ARG A 461 -25.05 7.16 -16.31
N SER A 462 -26.13 6.91 -17.05
CA SER A 462 -27.29 6.18 -16.51
C SER A 462 -26.95 4.72 -16.16
N ARG A 463 -26.13 4.05 -16.97
CA ARG A 463 -25.66 2.67 -16.73
C ARG A 463 -24.70 2.59 -15.53
N LEU A 464 -24.04 3.69 -15.20
CA LEU A 464 -23.17 3.84 -14.03
C LEU A 464 -23.90 4.42 -12.81
N PHE A 465 -25.22 4.62 -12.89
CA PHE A 465 -26.03 5.26 -11.83
C PHE A 465 -25.57 6.68 -11.47
N LEU A 466 -25.00 7.39 -12.45
CA LEU A 466 -24.51 8.75 -12.32
C LEU A 466 -25.55 9.78 -12.81
N PRO A 467 -25.62 10.96 -12.19
CA PRO A 467 -26.58 11.99 -12.56
C PRO A 467 -26.28 12.59 -13.94
N ALA A 468 -27.30 12.70 -14.80
CA ALA A 468 -27.15 13.26 -16.15
C ALA A 468 -26.92 14.79 -16.15
N ASN A 469 -27.58 15.53 -15.26
CA ASN A 469 -27.63 16.99 -15.27
C ASN A 469 -26.68 17.66 -14.24
N ARG A 470 -25.60 16.98 -13.86
CA ARG A 470 -24.61 17.44 -12.87
C ARG A 470 -23.20 17.34 -13.46
N ARG A 471 -22.26 18.13 -12.93
CA ARG A 471 -20.85 18.07 -13.29
C ARG A 471 -20.18 16.99 -12.46
N LEU A 472 -19.45 16.09 -13.11
CA LEU A 472 -18.80 14.95 -12.48
C LEU A 472 -17.33 15.24 -12.23
N TYR A 473 -17.00 15.40 -10.95
CA TYR A 473 -15.65 15.52 -10.42
C TYR A 473 -15.22 14.13 -9.95
N VAL A 474 -14.46 13.41 -10.77
CA VAL A 474 -14.11 12.02 -10.47
C VAL A 474 -12.75 11.97 -9.78
N CYS A 475 -12.65 11.29 -8.65
CA CYS A 475 -11.39 10.98 -7.99
C CYS A 475 -11.24 9.46 -7.91
N PRO A 476 -10.71 8.80 -8.95
CA PRO A 476 -10.71 7.35 -9.06
C PRO A 476 -9.54 6.69 -8.32
N GLN A 477 -9.30 7.15 -7.09
CA GLN A 477 -8.18 6.74 -6.26
C GLN A 477 -8.62 5.79 -5.15
N THR A 478 -7.72 4.94 -4.69
CA THR A 478 -7.92 4.08 -3.52
C THR A 478 -8.17 4.91 -2.26
N LEU A 479 -9.06 4.44 -1.38
CA LEU A 479 -9.50 5.21 -0.21
C LEU A 479 -8.36 5.66 0.74
N MET A 480 -7.24 4.93 0.77
CA MET A 480 -6.04 5.34 1.54
C MET A 480 -5.44 6.70 1.14
N LYS A 481 -5.80 7.24 -0.03
CA LYS A 481 -5.36 8.58 -0.49
C LYS A 481 -6.25 9.72 0.00
N PHE A 482 -7.37 9.43 0.68
CA PHE A 482 -8.33 10.43 1.14
C PHE A 482 -7.95 10.98 2.51
N HIS A 483 -6.87 11.73 2.53
CA HIS A 483 -6.42 12.47 3.69
C HIS A 483 -7.40 13.61 4.04
N PRO A 484 -7.61 13.94 5.34
CA PRO A 484 -8.40 15.10 5.76
C PRO A 484 -8.06 16.46 5.13
N ALA A 485 -6.87 16.65 4.54
CA ALA A 485 -6.51 17.90 3.86
C ALA A 485 -7.27 18.07 2.56
N PHE A 486 -7.46 16.96 1.85
CA PHE A 486 -8.12 16.96 0.56
C PHE A 486 -9.60 17.34 0.69
N ASP A 487 -10.19 17.10 1.86
CA ASP A 487 -11.55 17.53 2.19
C ASP A 487 -11.74 19.05 2.03
N GLU A 488 -10.69 19.86 2.19
CA GLU A 488 -10.74 21.31 1.96
C GLU A 488 -11.00 21.64 0.49
N ALA A 489 -10.34 20.93 -0.44
CA ALA A 489 -10.58 21.09 -1.87
C ALA A 489 -11.98 20.61 -2.26
N LEU A 490 -12.42 19.47 -1.71
CA LEU A 490 -13.76 18.94 -1.95
C LEU A 490 -14.85 19.88 -1.42
N THR A 491 -14.62 20.49 -0.25
CA THR A 491 -15.52 21.49 0.33
C THR A 491 -15.62 22.72 -0.57
N GLY A 492 -14.48 23.27 -1.01
CA GLY A 492 -14.45 24.41 -1.92
C GLY A 492 -15.22 24.17 -3.21
N ILE A 493 -15.05 22.99 -3.83
CA ILE A 493 -15.79 22.60 -5.04
C ILE A 493 -17.30 22.50 -4.76
N LEU A 494 -17.68 21.78 -3.69
CA LEU A 494 -19.09 21.58 -3.36
C LEU A 494 -19.80 22.91 -3.03
N ASP A 495 -19.13 23.82 -2.33
CA ASP A 495 -19.72 25.10 -1.91
C ASP A 495 -19.85 26.09 -3.07
N GLN A 496 -18.93 26.07 -4.05
CA GLN A 496 -18.92 27.02 -5.17
C GLN A 496 -19.65 26.50 -6.42
N ASP A 497 -19.77 25.19 -6.62
CA ASP A 497 -20.49 24.59 -7.74
C ASP A 497 -21.72 23.79 -7.26
N ASP A 498 -22.90 24.39 -7.40
CA ASP A 498 -24.20 23.81 -7.05
C ASP A 498 -24.55 22.57 -7.88
N LYS A 499 -23.93 22.40 -9.06
CA LYS A 499 -24.06 21.25 -9.94
C LYS A 499 -22.98 20.19 -9.71
N ALA A 500 -22.04 20.38 -8.79
CA ALA A 500 -20.97 19.39 -8.55
C ALA A 500 -21.51 18.07 -7.99
N THR A 501 -21.01 16.96 -8.51
CA THR A 501 -21.08 15.62 -7.93
C THR A 501 -19.67 15.04 -7.91
N ILE A 502 -19.19 14.72 -6.71
CA ILE A 502 -17.90 14.05 -6.53
C ILE A 502 -18.13 12.54 -6.64
N VAL A 503 -17.32 11.85 -7.43
CA VAL A 503 -17.42 10.40 -7.63
C VAL A 503 -16.13 9.73 -7.19
N LEU A 504 -16.24 8.84 -6.21
CA LEU A 504 -15.15 8.06 -5.63
C LEU A 504 -15.36 6.58 -5.91
N LEU A 505 -14.31 5.76 -5.79
CA LEU A 505 -14.41 4.31 -5.88
C LEU A 505 -14.04 3.65 -4.55
N ALA A 506 -14.76 2.60 -4.18
CA ALA A 506 -14.47 1.75 -3.03
C ALA A 506 -14.67 0.28 -3.41
N SER A 507 -13.78 -0.59 -2.95
CA SER A 507 -13.98 -2.04 -3.06
C SER A 507 -14.90 -2.55 -1.95
N ASP A 508 -15.55 -3.70 -2.16
CA ASP A 508 -16.32 -4.39 -1.12
C ASP A 508 -15.45 -4.76 0.09
N THR A 509 -14.15 -4.97 -0.10
CA THR A 509 -13.20 -5.21 0.99
C THR A 509 -12.89 -3.95 1.81
N GLN A 510 -13.22 -2.76 1.29
CA GLN A 510 -12.94 -1.46 1.92
C GLN A 510 -14.19 -0.84 2.57
N ILE A 511 -15.22 -1.65 2.86
CA ILE A 511 -16.50 -1.16 3.36
C ILE A 511 -16.37 -0.34 4.66
N VAL A 512 -15.48 -0.73 5.58
CA VAL A 512 -15.29 0.01 6.84
C VAL A 512 -14.57 1.34 6.58
N TRP A 513 -13.57 1.36 5.69
CA TRP A 513 -12.89 2.61 5.28
C TRP A 513 -13.88 3.57 4.62
N MET A 514 -14.73 3.04 3.74
CA MET A 514 -15.77 3.81 3.07
C MET A 514 -16.75 4.43 4.08
N GLU A 515 -17.21 3.67 5.08
CA GLU A 515 -18.14 4.23 6.08
C GLU A 515 -17.45 5.23 7.02
N GLN A 516 -16.18 5.02 7.37
CA GLN A 516 -15.39 6.01 8.11
C GLN A 516 -15.29 7.32 7.33
N LEU A 517 -14.99 7.26 6.02
CA LEU A 517 -14.99 8.44 5.15
C LEU A 517 -16.38 9.07 5.03
N ARG A 518 -17.46 8.29 4.86
CA ARG A 518 -18.84 8.81 4.83
C ARG A 518 -19.19 9.55 6.10
N ARG A 519 -18.83 9.02 7.27
CA ARG A 519 -19.03 9.70 8.56
C ARG A 519 -18.27 11.02 8.62
N ARG A 520 -16.99 11.02 8.22
CA ARG A 520 -16.18 12.23 8.12
C ARG A 520 -16.80 13.27 7.18
N PHE A 521 -17.26 12.84 6.01
CA PHE A 521 -17.88 13.71 5.00
C PHE A 521 -19.25 14.24 5.43
N ARG A 522 -20.07 13.46 6.14
CA ARG A 522 -21.33 13.96 6.75
C ARG A 522 -21.05 15.10 7.72
N GLN A 523 -19.99 14.98 8.53
CA GLN A 523 -19.57 16.02 9.48
C GLN A 523 -18.97 17.23 8.76
N ARG A 524 -18.07 17.00 7.79
CA ARG A 524 -17.32 18.07 7.11
C ARG A 524 -18.17 18.86 6.09
N PHE A 525 -18.98 18.16 5.29
CA PHE A 525 -19.73 18.75 4.18
C PHE A 525 -21.20 19.06 4.55
N GLY A 526 -21.66 18.63 5.72
CA GLY A 526 -23.01 18.89 6.21
C GLY A 526 -24.08 18.47 5.20
N ARG A 527 -24.90 19.43 4.74
CA ARG A 527 -25.97 19.17 3.74
C ARG A 527 -25.44 18.79 2.36
N ASN A 528 -24.16 18.97 2.07
CA ASN A 528 -23.57 18.68 0.76
C ASN A 528 -23.09 17.23 0.61
N HIS A 529 -23.03 16.45 1.70
CA HIS A 529 -22.44 15.10 1.67
C HIS A 529 -23.13 14.13 0.68
N TRP A 530 -24.42 14.30 0.39
CA TRP A 530 -25.15 13.45 -0.57
C TRP A 530 -24.65 13.61 -2.01
N ARG A 531 -23.89 14.68 -2.31
CA ARG A 531 -23.25 14.93 -3.60
C ARG A 531 -21.94 14.17 -3.78
N VAL A 532 -21.51 13.40 -2.79
CA VAL A 532 -20.35 12.51 -2.87
C VAL A 532 -20.84 11.08 -3.04
N LEU A 533 -20.62 10.51 -4.23
CA LEU A 533 -21.03 9.17 -4.61
C LEU A 533 -19.85 8.20 -4.51
N PHE A 534 -20.10 7.03 -3.93
CA PHE A 534 -19.16 5.91 -3.94
C PHE A 534 -19.66 4.86 -4.93
N LEU A 535 -18.89 4.63 -5.98
CA LEU A 535 -19.08 3.51 -6.90
C LEU A 535 -18.23 2.31 -6.46
N PRO A 536 -18.63 1.06 -6.80
CA PRO A 536 -17.75 -0.09 -6.62
C PRO A 536 -16.50 0.04 -7.50
N THR A 537 -15.44 -0.70 -7.16
CA THR A 537 -14.33 -0.92 -8.10
C THR A 537 -14.84 -1.59 -9.37
N LEU A 538 -14.43 -1.08 -10.53
CA LEU A 538 -14.94 -1.50 -11.83
C LEU A 538 -13.89 -2.35 -12.59
N PRO A 539 -14.31 -3.39 -13.33
CA PRO A 539 -13.52 -3.97 -14.41
C PRO A 539 -12.96 -2.89 -15.34
N PHE A 540 -11.75 -3.11 -15.86
CA PHE A 540 -11.01 -2.10 -16.61
C PHE A 540 -11.80 -1.44 -17.78
N PRO A 541 -12.58 -2.18 -18.60
CA PRO A 541 -13.36 -1.56 -19.67
C PRO A 541 -14.47 -0.63 -19.18
N GLU A 542 -15.06 -0.90 -18.01
CA GLU A 542 -16.09 -0.07 -17.36
C GLU A 542 -15.45 1.10 -16.61
N PHE A 543 -14.27 0.88 -16.04
CA PHE A 543 -13.45 1.93 -15.45
C PHE A 543 -13.06 2.99 -16.49
N GLN A 544 -12.58 2.58 -17.66
CA GLN A 544 -12.30 3.49 -18.77
C GLN A 544 -13.56 4.27 -19.18
N ALA A 545 -14.71 3.59 -19.25
CA ALA A 545 -15.97 4.27 -19.53
C ALA A 545 -16.31 5.31 -18.46
N LEU A 546 -16.15 5.01 -17.17
CA LEU A 546 -16.32 5.99 -16.09
C LEU A 546 -15.43 7.23 -16.30
N LEU A 547 -14.15 7.04 -16.66
CA LEU A 547 -13.24 8.15 -16.93
C LEU A 547 -13.76 9.04 -18.07
N THR A 548 -14.30 8.46 -19.15
CA THR A 548 -14.90 9.26 -20.25
C THR A 548 -16.13 10.07 -19.84
N GLN A 549 -16.81 9.68 -18.75
CA GLN A 549 -17.98 10.42 -18.24
C GLN A 549 -17.60 11.59 -17.33
N ALA A 550 -16.33 11.65 -16.87
CA ALA A 550 -15.84 12.70 -16.01
C ALA A 550 -15.75 14.03 -16.78
N ASP A 551 -16.15 15.11 -16.11
CA ASP A 551 -15.92 16.47 -16.61
C ASP A 551 -14.52 16.95 -16.21
N VAL A 552 -14.06 16.54 -15.02
CA VAL A 552 -12.69 16.74 -14.53
C VAL A 552 -12.30 15.60 -13.59
N LEU A 553 -11.03 15.21 -13.61
CA LEU A 553 -10.46 14.36 -12.58
C LEU A 553 -9.75 15.17 -11.51
N LEU A 554 -9.89 14.72 -10.28
CA LEU A 554 -9.24 15.31 -9.12
C LEU A 554 -8.06 14.44 -8.68
N ASP A 555 -6.87 15.04 -8.61
CA ASP A 555 -5.69 14.42 -8.04
C ASP A 555 -5.62 14.73 -6.53
N PRO A 556 -5.77 13.74 -5.64
CA PRO A 556 -5.76 13.99 -4.21
C PRO A 556 -4.37 14.36 -3.71
N PHE A 557 -4.34 15.00 -2.55
CA PHE A 557 -3.14 15.30 -1.80
C PHE A 557 -3.32 14.86 -0.35
N PRO A 558 -2.24 14.43 0.33
CA PRO A 558 -0.83 14.63 0.00
C PRO A 558 -0.20 13.54 -0.89
N PHE A 559 -0.97 12.51 -1.25
CA PHE A 559 -0.51 11.43 -2.11
C PHE A 559 -1.37 11.36 -3.38
N GLY A 560 -0.78 11.74 -4.52
CA GLY A 560 -1.46 11.81 -5.81
C GLY A 560 -1.61 10.48 -6.57
N GLY A 561 -2.18 10.56 -7.76
CA GLY A 561 -2.33 9.51 -8.75
C GLY A 561 -1.06 9.27 -9.56
N GLY A 562 -0.87 8.02 -9.98
CA GLY A 562 0.15 7.60 -10.94
C GLY A 562 -0.50 6.96 -12.15
N VAL A 563 -0.63 5.63 -12.13
CA VAL A 563 -1.24 4.84 -13.22
C VAL A 563 -2.65 5.31 -13.58
N THR A 564 -3.51 5.61 -12.60
CA THR A 564 -4.85 6.13 -12.85
C THR A 564 -4.83 7.46 -13.61
N THR A 565 -3.85 8.32 -13.34
CA THR A 565 -3.66 9.58 -14.06
C THR A 565 -3.26 9.29 -15.50
N LEU A 566 -2.34 8.34 -15.72
CA LEU A 566 -1.96 7.89 -17.07
C LEU A 566 -3.15 7.29 -17.83
N ASP A 567 -4.01 6.49 -17.19
CA ASP A 567 -5.22 5.95 -17.82
C ASP A 567 -6.19 7.07 -18.26
N ALA A 568 -6.28 8.15 -17.48
CA ALA A 568 -7.13 9.29 -17.80
C ALA A 568 -6.56 10.17 -18.91
N LEU A 569 -5.26 10.47 -18.87
CA LEU A 569 -4.57 11.26 -19.88
C LEU A 569 -4.58 10.54 -21.25
N HIS A 570 -4.47 9.21 -21.27
CA HIS A 570 -4.65 8.40 -22.49
C HIS A 570 -6.02 8.66 -23.15
N LEU A 571 -7.04 8.93 -22.35
CA LEU A 571 -8.40 9.21 -22.82
C LEU A 571 -8.68 10.70 -23.04
N GLY A 572 -7.64 11.54 -22.94
CA GLY A 572 -7.76 12.99 -23.05
C GLY A 572 -8.57 13.63 -21.92
N ILE A 573 -8.63 13.01 -20.74
CA ILE A 573 -9.43 13.52 -19.62
C ILE A 573 -8.56 14.44 -18.76
N PRO A 574 -8.97 15.71 -18.51
CA PRO A 574 -8.17 16.64 -17.74
C PRO A 574 -8.11 16.25 -16.26
N VAL A 575 -6.96 16.46 -15.65
CA VAL A 575 -6.68 16.15 -14.24
C VAL A 575 -6.15 17.40 -13.56
N VAL A 576 -6.77 17.85 -12.47
CA VAL A 576 -6.27 18.96 -11.66
C VAL A 576 -5.44 18.44 -10.50
N THR A 577 -4.28 19.04 -10.27
CA THR A 577 -3.33 18.65 -9.21
C THR A 577 -2.77 19.85 -8.47
N LEU A 578 -2.35 19.65 -7.20
CA LEU A 578 -1.74 20.68 -6.34
C LEU A 578 -0.41 20.16 -5.77
N PRO A 579 0.71 20.35 -6.49
CA PRO A 579 2.02 19.83 -6.08
C PRO A 579 2.49 20.35 -4.72
N SER A 580 2.18 21.60 -4.39
CA SER A 580 2.59 22.22 -3.11
C SER A 580 1.94 21.57 -1.88
N ALA A 581 0.86 20.80 -2.05
CA ALA A 581 0.20 20.04 -1.00
C ALA A 581 0.60 18.56 -0.97
N GLN A 582 1.45 18.09 -1.89
CA GLN A 582 1.90 16.70 -1.94
C GLN A 582 3.18 16.48 -1.12
N SER A 583 3.31 15.29 -0.53
CA SER A 583 4.49 14.88 0.27
C SER A 583 5.36 13.82 -0.43
N VAL A 584 4.95 13.39 -1.62
CA VAL A 584 5.61 12.40 -2.47
C VAL A 584 5.97 13.04 -3.81
N VAL A 585 6.69 12.33 -4.69
CA VAL A 585 7.00 12.90 -6.03
C VAL A 585 5.72 13.25 -6.80
N HIS A 586 5.75 14.35 -7.55
CA HIS A 586 4.58 15.00 -8.15
C HIS A 586 4.23 14.41 -9.53
N LEU A 587 3.83 13.13 -9.54
CA LEU A 587 3.64 12.37 -10.77
C LEU A 587 2.64 13.03 -11.74
N ALA A 588 1.43 13.36 -11.28
CA ALA A 588 0.40 13.97 -12.12
C ALA A 588 0.86 15.29 -12.74
N ALA A 589 1.53 16.14 -11.95
CA ALA A 589 2.08 17.40 -12.42
C ALA A 589 3.19 17.20 -13.45
N GLY A 590 4.05 16.19 -13.27
CA GLY A 590 5.08 15.88 -14.26
C GLY A 590 4.49 15.42 -15.59
N PHE A 591 3.47 14.55 -15.58
CA PHE A 591 2.77 14.14 -16.79
C PHE A 591 2.12 15.33 -17.51
N LEU A 592 1.45 16.21 -16.76
CA LEU A 592 0.81 17.41 -17.31
C LEU A 592 1.83 18.39 -17.90
N ARG A 593 3.00 18.58 -17.28
CA ARG A 593 4.10 19.38 -17.85
C ARG A 593 4.58 18.79 -19.18
N TYR A 594 4.76 17.47 -19.22
CA TYR A 594 5.22 16.75 -20.41
C TYR A 594 4.21 16.86 -21.58
N MET A 595 2.91 16.88 -21.28
CA MET A 595 1.83 17.00 -22.27
C MET A 595 1.39 18.46 -22.56
N ASN A 596 2.18 19.46 -22.15
CA ASN A 596 1.86 20.87 -22.34
C ASN A 596 0.49 21.30 -21.74
N ALA A 597 0.12 20.71 -20.60
CA ALA A 597 -1.13 20.93 -19.86
C ALA A 597 -0.86 21.50 -18.45
N SER A 598 0.15 22.37 -18.32
CA SER A 598 0.52 23.00 -17.05
C SER A 598 -0.56 23.92 -16.48
N ASP A 599 -1.53 24.34 -17.30
CA ASP A 599 -2.75 25.06 -16.91
C ASP A 599 -3.74 24.19 -16.11
N CYS A 600 -3.43 22.91 -15.89
CA CYS A 600 -4.14 22.03 -14.95
C CYS A 600 -3.41 21.88 -13.60
N ILE A 601 -2.29 22.58 -13.39
CA ILE A 601 -1.46 22.47 -12.18
C ILE A 601 -1.71 23.71 -11.32
N ALA A 602 -2.37 23.54 -10.18
CA ALA A 602 -2.63 24.60 -9.23
C ALA A 602 -1.40 24.92 -8.37
N ASN A 603 -1.25 26.17 -7.97
CA ASN A 603 -0.22 26.64 -7.05
C ASN A 603 -0.76 26.85 -5.62
N SER A 604 -2.08 26.97 -5.48
CA SER A 604 -2.77 27.13 -4.20
C SER A 604 -4.04 26.28 -4.13
N LEU A 605 -4.62 26.15 -2.92
CA LEU A 605 -5.90 25.48 -2.73
C LEU A 605 -7.04 26.17 -3.48
N ASP A 606 -7.08 27.51 -3.43
CA ASP A 606 -8.15 28.28 -4.07
C ASP A 606 -8.06 28.12 -5.60
N GLU A 607 -6.84 28.20 -6.15
CA GLU A 607 -6.60 27.93 -7.57
C GLU A 607 -6.96 26.49 -7.96
N TYR A 608 -6.70 25.49 -7.10
CA TYR A 608 -7.12 24.11 -7.35
C TYR A 608 -8.64 24.01 -7.51
N VAL A 609 -9.41 24.68 -6.65
CA VAL A 609 -10.87 24.71 -6.71
C VAL A 609 -11.34 25.45 -7.95
N GLU A 610 -10.76 26.62 -8.25
CA GLU A 610 -11.09 27.43 -9.43
C GLU A 610 -10.83 26.67 -10.73
N LEU A 611 -9.65 26.05 -10.86
CA LEU A 611 -9.28 25.22 -12.01
C LEU A 611 -10.23 24.02 -12.15
N ALA A 612 -10.48 23.28 -11.07
CA ALA A 612 -11.39 22.14 -11.11
C ALA A 612 -12.79 22.55 -11.62
N ILE A 613 -13.32 23.66 -11.12
CA ILE A 613 -14.64 24.17 -11.53
C ILE A 613 -14.62 24.70 -12.96
N GLY A 614 -13.57 25.43 -13.35
CA GLY A 614 -13.39 25.96 -14.70
C GLY A 614 -13.36 24.84 -15.73
N ILE A 615 -12.52 23.83 -15.51
CA ILE A 615 -12.37 22.66 -16.37
C ILE A 615 -13.67 21.84 -16.41
N ALA A 616 -14.34 21.67 -15.27
CA ALA A 616 -15.63 20.97 -15.25
C ALA A 616 -16.75 21.70 -16.04
N LYS A 617 -16.60 23.00 -16.27
CA LYS A 617 -17.52 23.82 -17.08
C LYS A 617 -17.15 23.81 -18.57
N ASP A 618 -15.86 23.88 -18.88
CA ASP A 618 -15.32 23.84 -20.23
C ASP A 618 -13.90 23.26 -20.24
N HIS A 619 -13.75 22.13 -20.94
CA HIS A 619 -12.49 21.41 -21.05
C HIS A 619 -12.15 21.02 -22.49
N ALA A 620 -12.91 21.51 -23.49
CA ALA A 620 -12.79 21.00 -24.86
C ALA A 620 -11.37 21.20 -25.42
N ASP A 621 -10.79 22.38 -25.21
CA ASP A 621 -9.42 22.72 -25.60
C ASP A 621 -8.38 21.81 -24.92
N ILE A 622 -8.48 21.65 -23.59
CA ILE A 622 -7.56 20.82 -22.81
C ILE A 622 -7.64 19.36 -23.28
N ARG A 623 -8.85 18.82 -23.51
CA ARG A 623 -9.03 17.45 -24.03
C ARG A 623 -8.34 17.28 -25.38
N GLN A 624 -8.53 18.21 -26.31
CA GLN A 624 -7.90 18.17 -27.62
C GLN A 624 -6.38 18.20 -27.52
N ARG A 625 -5.84 19.05 -26.64
CA ARG A 625 -4.40 19.17 -26.39
C ARG A 625 -3.82 17.87 -25.81
N LEU A 626 -4.46 17.29 -24.79
CA LEU A 626 -4.03 16.03 -24.20
C LEU A 626 -4.02 14.89 -25.22
N LEU A 627 -5.02 14.79 -26.09
CA LEU A 627 -5.03 13.79 -27.15
C LEU A 627 -3.93 14.02 -28.20
N ALA A 628 -3.62 15.27 -28.53
CA ALA A 628 -2.55 15.60 -29.47
C ALA A 628 -1.15 15.27 -28.94
N HIS A 629 -0.95 15.32 -27.63
CA HIS A 629 0.31 15.02 -26.93
C HIS A 629 0.35 13.62 -26.30
N GLN A 630 -0.58 12.73 -26.65
CA GLN A 630 -0.68 11.39 -26.08
C GLN A 630 0.62 10.58 -26.27
N SER A 631 1.20 10.62 -27.47
CA SER A 631 2.44 9.91 -27.80
C SER A 631 3.63 10.31 -26.94
N ASP A 632 3.64 11.55 -26.43
CA ASP A 632 4.77 12.11 -25.70
C ASP A 632 5.03 11.32 -24.41
N ILE A 633 4.00 10.71 -23.81
CA ILE A 633 4.16 9.86 -22.62
C ILE A 633 4.44 8.40 -22.99
N TYR A 634 3.67 7.82 -23.91
CA TYR A 634 3.69 6.37 -24.13
C TYR A 634 4.79 5.91 -25.09
N GLN A 635 5.42 6.84 -25.80
CA GLN A 635 6.48 6.58 -26.78
C GLN A 635 7.73 7.43 -26.50
N ASP A 636 7.94 7.85 -25.24
CA ASP A 636 9.09 8.65 -24.82
C ASP A 636 10.41 7.87 -24.93
N VAL A 637 11.09 8.04 -26.06
CA VAL A 637 12.41 7.44 -26.30
C VAL A 637 13.51 8.08 -25.45
N SER A 638 13.34 9.31 -24.98
CA SER A 638 14.36 10.01 -24.17
C SER A 638 14.58 9.33 -22.82
N THR A 639 13.51 8.74 -22.25
CA THR A 639 13.59 7.92 -21.05
C THR A 639 14.55 6.73 -21.22
N VAL A 640 14.58 6.09 -22.40
CA VAL A 640 15.47 4.95 -22.66
C VAL A 640 16.94 5.39 -22.70
N ASP A 641 17.22 6.54 -23.31
CA ASP A 641 18.56 7.12 -23.36
C ASP A 641 19.08 7.50 -21.97
N ASP A 642 18.21 8.06 -21.12
CA ASP A 642 18.54 8.36 -19.73
C ASP A 642 18.86 7.10 -18.92
N TRP A 643 18.05 6.03 -19.08
CA TRP A 643 18.33 4.73 -18.46
C TRP A 643 19.67 4.16 -18.92
N ASN A 644 19.92 4.12 -20.23
CA ASN A 644 21.17 3.61 -20.78
C ASN A 644 22.38 4.42 -20.28
N THR A 645 22.24 5.74 -20.20
CA THR A 645 23.29 6.62 -19.69
C THR A 645 23.55 6.34 -18.20
N PHE A 646 22.50 6.37 -17.38
CA PHE A 646 22.60 6.13 -15.95
C PHE A 646 23.24 4.77 -15.64
N LEU A 647 22.74 3.68 -16.23
CA LEU A 647 23.26 2.34 -16.00
C LEU A 647 24.70 2.18 -16.50
N ASN A 648 25.10 2.92 -17.54
CA ASN A 648 26.48 2.90 -18.02
C ASN A 648 27.44 3.65 -17.10
N THR A 649 27.00 4.78 -16.51
CA THR A 649 27.91 5.71 -15.81
C THR A 649 27.82 5.68 -14.29
N VAL A 650 26.76 5.11 -13.70
CA VAL A 650 26.59 5.10 -12.25
C VAL A 650 27.72 4.32 -11.58
N THR A 651 28.23 4.84 -10.47
CA THR A 651 29.29 4.22 -9.66
C THR A 651 28.75 3.87 -8.28
N PRO A 652 29.39 2.96 -7.53
CA PRO A 652 29.10 2.79 -6.10
C PRO A 652 29.15 4.15 -5.40
N ARG A 653 28.17 4.40 -4.53
CA ARG A 653 28.20 5.56 -3.65
C ARG A 653 29.38 5.37 -2.70
N GLU A 654 30.30 6.33 -2.64
CA GLU A 654 31.22 6.43 -1.52
C GLU A 654 30.33 6.60 -0.28
N LEU A 655 30.14 5.52 0.47
CA LEU A 655 29.58 5.63 1.80
C LEU A 655 30.52 6.60 2.53
N ASP A 656 29.96 7.65 3.13
CA ASP A 656 30.72 8.48 4.06
C ASP A 656 31.27 7.53 5.13
N MET A 657 32.52 7.07 4.96
CA MET A 657 33.24 6.30 5.95
C MET A 657 33.58 7.26 7.08
N LYS A 658 32.61 7.50 7.95
CA LYS A 658 32.78 8.23 9.21
C LYS A 658 32.13 7.49 10.35
#